data_AF-A4GHK6-F1
#
_entry.id   AF-A4GHK6-F1
#
_cell.length_a   1.000
_cell.length_b   1.000
_cell.length_c   1.000
_cell.angle_alpha   90.00
_cell.angle_beta   90.00
_cell.angle_gamma   90.00
#
_symmetry.space_group_name_H-M   'P 1'
#
loop_
_entity.id
_entity.type
_entity.pdbx_description
1 polymer ?
#
loop_
_entity_poly.entity_id
_entity_poly.type
_entity_poly.pdbx_seq_one_letter_code
_entity_poly.pdbx_strand_id
1 'polypeptide(L)'
;MQSFAGSCADGSDPVKSISADGTYFVFECSNSSSESTTVGNQEYFEIINLTSNDDKYYMELLNFSASKIKNIPADQKTLAVFIPIGAYIRTIENDAKSYGMTSDLYEVLLTQTQMDNVFKKIDDFYENLGCANYYDAGIETTKYQIKNGIWTSLKISLCGNKNLIIMIFNETLRPTNAPFTTNWRDYTLSHVTLHETYHSFQKKIIKNCHRVDMPHYVFLIEGGAEYFSTYYMLERENRLDELNNLMLEQVMRRGADSSTLVHEGEPHMKGLAAINLMIQQGWVEQSSILDGSFFSDCRGVRQFLLGSDKLKYLNDNWYKIEKHNGNYRFNASMSDDEAMAQKYRIETVSIEESYEDILLKSARIDAKQKISGFTFTQMDFHKMVKKDGVLVKSAPETEITGWYQFIPKENDWHTGIIFFEKGQLKWKNEAGVEWNLQPDINNNKLITGEDNPYQTEYEPDFMIIKSSEKSKSVPQSEEYPRHLFRLSQETVPSISNIWFQKLSTENLFDIKKDKILIESMQKNPLDVIAHPGAQFTPGLPIEGSSPVVHKFQINKIISPTDVHIHMSGDNWFSTGLFASAGQKITIKVPKDLVNAGLKIQIGSHIWGDYIFNHMDMRRFPYITYQWNLDQSEVIVNSSFGGLIYIVDPVNQQINFPKTSSWSISGAYLAPRYIHGKTALNDWKNEIRKYPAPWAEIESDKVILTVPSHAIRDLDNPDDLMEFWARAIDAAADLASISRVREFPQRYVTDPNWQWGAHAGYPIMMAGPWYPYLLNHKKIGLNYWWGTFHELGHNHQMNDWMWDGWGEVSTNLWSVYILETIAGLERKNTWDGMLLFPGKRQKRINKFIDRGRSFAILQADPELALEHLLQLQEVFGWELFMALHQSYHDKPVHKNVSDNEKIQQFVIRTSQITKTNLINFYKEWGFPIERSTIDFLANFNYPSKDLAIAQKIAEAIKSSEKSSSKKLPDNSKFSRNRYGFKCNSGFKREGNNMCTKDLAIAQKIAEAIKTSEKSKSVSQSEEYPTADYNTKLDEVCRGLINNSWNGYLDINKNEFNSKGYMFVVAGEDGRCESGIGRAKENALNECTKWQEENNIIGVCELYAEGEEVVWDGSVWDDSVKASKSASKEVSTLETNESVDYVERLKQIKALLDSGIINQDDFEKMKQKIIDTMN
;
A
#
# COMPACT_ATOMS: atom_id res chain seq x y z
N MET A 1 62.57 -14.13 -21.72
CA MET A 1 62.95 -13.81 -23.12
C MET A 1 61.74 -13.23 -23.82
N GLN A 2 62.00 -12.34 -24.78
CA GLN A 2 61.08 -11.42 -25.45
C GLN A 2 59.93 -12.09 -26.24
N SER A 3 58.82 -11.35 -26.39
CA SER A 3 58.17 -10.97 -27.66
C SER A 3 56.66 -11.19 -27.75
N PHE A 4 56.07 -10.32 -28.55
CA PHE A 4 54.66 -10.03 -28.78
C PHE A 4 53.92 -11.02 -29.69
N ALA A 5 52.61 -11.12 -29.42
CA ALA A 5 51.45 -11.18 -30.31
C ALA A 5 51.24 -12.36 -31.31
N GLY A 6 50.04 -12.93 -31.19
CA GLY A 6 49.32 -13.65 -32.23
C GLY A 6 47.89 -13.89 -31.75
N SER A 7 47.03 -12.88 -31.87
CA SER A 7 45.61 -12.93 -31.51
C SER A 7 44.85 -13.97 -32.34
N CYS A 8 43.83 -14.60 -31.75
CA CYS A 8 42.78 -15.32 -32.49
C CYS A 8 42.12 -14.39 -33.52
N ALA A 9 41.48 -14.94 -34.56
CA ALA A 9 40.89 -14.16 -35.66
C ALA A 9 39.78 -13.17 -35.21
N ASP A 10 39.34 -13.25 -33.95
CA ASP A 10 38.40 -12.34 -33.28
C ASP A 10 39.05 -11.34 -32.30
N GLY A 11 40.36 -11.42 -32.05
CA GLY A 11 41.10 -10.49 -31.20
C GLY A 11 41.33 -10.91 -29.73
N SER A 12 41.05 -12.17 -29.34
CA SER A 12 41.38 -12.69 -28.00
C SER A 12 42.74 -13.41 -27.91
N ASP A 13 43.38 -13.42 -26.71
CA ASP A 13 44.63 -14.15 -26.41
C ASP A 13 44.35 -15.58 -25.87
N PRO A 14 45.01 -16.65 -26.37
CA PRO A 14 44.92 -17.99 -25.79
C PRO A 14 45.83 -18.14 -24.55
N VAL A 15 45.29 -18.60 -23.42
CA VAL A 15 46.07 -18.83 -22.19
C VAL A 15 46.47 -20.30 -22.07
N LYS A 16 47.77 -20.59 -22.13
CA LYS A 16 48.36 -21.87 -21.68
C LYS A 16 48.98 -21.67 -20.29
N SER A 17 48.56 -22.46 -19.30
CA SER A 17 49.26 -22.61 -18.01
C SER A 17 49.74 -24.05 -17.84
N ILE A 18 50.98 -24.20 -17.38
CA ILE A 18 51.63 -25.49 -17.10
C ILE A 18 51.51 -25.76 -15.59
N SER A 19 51.15 -27.00 -15.24
CA SER A 19 51.15 -27.52 -13.88
C SER A 19 52.57 -27.89 -13.42
N ALA A 20 52.83 -27.87 -12.11
CA ALA A 20 54.13 -28.21 -11.52
C ALA A 20 54.57 -29.69 -11.74
N ASP A 21 53.68 -30.54 -12.24
CA ASP A 21 53.95 -31.97 -12.56
C ASP A 21 54.25 -32.24 -14.04
N GLY A 22 54.35 -31.21 -14.88
CA GLY A 22 54.72 -31.34 -16.30
C GLY A 22 53.56 -31.59 -17.27
N THR A 23 52.32 -31.45 -16.83
CA THR A 23 51.13 -31.48 -17.70
C THR A 23 50.74 -30.07 -18.18
N TYR A 24 50.20 -29.96 -19.40
CA TYR A 24 49.72 -28.71 -20.00
C TYR A 24 48.30 -28.88 -20.55
N PHE A 25 47.50 -27.81 -20.53
CA PHE A 25 46.24 -27.69 -21.27
C PHE A 25 46.34 -26.61 -22.35
N VAL A 26 45.72 -26.86 -23.50
CA VAL A 26 45.58 -25.90 -24.61
C VAL A 26 44.10 -25.60 -24.78
N PHE A 27 43.73 -24.33 -24.76
CA PHE A 27 42.38 -23.87 -25.11
C PHE A 27 42.36 -23.58 -26.62
N GLU A 28 41.49 -24.26 -27.39
CA GLU A 28 41.27 -23.97 -28.82
C GLU A 28 39.97 -23.17 -29.00
N CYS A 29 40.05 -22.05 -29.72
CA CYS A 29 38.91 -21.19 -30.01
C CYS A 29 38.21 -21.58 -31.34
N SER A 30 36.94 -21.93 -31.20
CA SER A 30 35.80 -21.78 -32.13
C SER A 30 35.35 -22.94 -33.04
N ASN A 31 34.06 -23.25 -32.82
CA ASN A 31 32.97 -23.48 -33.77
C ASN A 31 32.58 -24.89 -34.26
N SER A 32 31.36 -25.23 -33.81
CA SER A 32 30.24 -25.92 -34.48
C SER A 32 29.99 -27.40 -34.18
N SER A 33 28.72 -27.64 -33.80
CA SER A 33 27.93 -28.89 -33.86
C SER A 33 28.35 -30.11 -33.03
N SER A 34 27.44 -30.47 -32.12
CA SER A 34 27.02 -31.82 -31.74
C SER A 34 28.11 -32.87 -31.43
N GLU A 35 28.29 -33.18 -30.14
CA GLU A 35 27.99 -34.52 -29.61
C GLU A 35 28.08 -34.54 -28.08
N SER A 36 27.00 -35.02 -27.47
CA SER A 36 26.78 -35.07 -26.03
C SER A 36 27.48 -36.28 -25.41
N THR A 37 28.23 -36.07 -24.33
CA THR A 37 28.53 -37.11 -23.35
C THR A 37 27.71 -36.86 -22.09
N THR A 38 26.47 -37.35 -22.21
CA THR A 38 25.43 -37.59 -21.20
C THR A 38 25.88 -37.65 -19.74
N VAL A 39 25.45 -36.64 -18.98
CA VAL A 39 24.92 -36.82 -17.62
C VAL A 39 23.40 -36.56 -17.70
N GLY A 40 22.64 -37.66 -17.56
CA GLY A 40 21.21 -37.82 -17.26
C GLY A 40 20.21 -36.72 -17.62
N ASN A 41 19.39 -36.99 -18.64
CA ASN A 41 18.09 -36.41 -19.00
C ASN A 41 17.84 -34.91 -18.73
N GLN A 42 18.10 -34.07 -19.74
CA GLN A 42 17.46 -32.75 -19.93
C GLN A 42 15.97 -32.86 -20.31
N GLU A 43 15.26 -33.87 -19.80
CA GLU A 43 13.91 -34.20 -20.27
C GLU A 43 12.88 -33.12 -19.87
N TYR A 44 13.11 -32.43 -18.76
CA TYR A 44 12.17 -31.47 -18.17
C TYR A 44 12.75 -30.07 -17.94
N PHE A 45 14.07 -29.89 -17.95
CA PHE A 45 14.72 -28.64 -17.53
C PHE A 45 15.71 -28.10 -18.55
N GLU A 46 15.66 -26.79 -18.74
CA GLU A 46 16.68 -25.97 -19.40
C GLU A 46 17.24 -24.97 -18.38
N ILE A 47 18.51 -24.60 -18.49
CA ILE A 47 19.12 -23.65 -17.54
C ILE A 47 19.82 -22.48 -18.23
N ILE A 48 19.74 -21.32 -17.58
CA ILE A 48 20.59 -20.16 -17.84
C ILE A 48 21.31 -19.87 -16.53
N ASN A 49 22.61 -20.11 -16.49
CA ASN A 49 23.42 -19.90 -15.30
C ASN A 49 24.50 -18.85 -15.60
N LEU A 50 24.50 -17.79 -14.80
CA LEU A 50 25.52 -16.73 -14.84
C LEU A 50 26.29 -16.63 -13.54
N THR A 51 26.11 -17.59 -12.63
CA THR A 51 26.75 -17.64 -11.31
C THR A 51 28.14 -18.27 -11.40
N SER A 52 28.91 -18.21 -10.30
CA SER A 52 30.21 -18.87 -10.20
C SER A 52 30.12 -20.39 -10.07
N ASN A 53 28.94 -20.94 -9.79
CA ASN A 53 28.72 -22.39 -9.67
C ASN A 53 28.54 -23.04 -11.05
N ASP A 54 28.96 -24.29 -11.18
CA ASP A 54 28.87 -25.05 -12.43
C ASP A 54 27.42 -25.46 -12.76
N ASP A 55 27.07 -25.48 -14.05
CA ASP A 55 25.77 -25.91 -14.57
C ASP A 55 25.34 -27.27 -14.03
N LYS A 56 26.30 -28.19 -13.85
CA LYS A 56 26.08 -29.53 -13.30
C LYS A 56 25.51 -29.49 -11.89
N TYR A 57 25.91 -28.53 -11.05
CA TYR A 57 25.42 -28.41 -9.68
C TYR A 57 23.90 -28.17 -9.65
N TYR A 58 23.41 -27.21 -10.45
CA TYR A 58 21.99 -26.92 -10.53
C TYR A 58 21.21 -28.04 -11.20
N MET A 59 21.74 -28.58 -12.30
CA MET A 59 21.10 -29.71 -13.00
C MET A 59 20.97 -30.95 -12.10
N GLU A 60 21.95 -31.24 -11.25
CA GLU A 60 21.86 -32.32 -10.27
C GLU A 60 20.70 -32.10 -9.28
N LEU A 61 20.49 -30.88 -8.78
CA LEU A 61 19.39 -30.54 -7.88
C LEU A 61 18.01 -30.62 -8.57
N LEU A 62 17.92 -30.10 -9.79
CA LEU A 62 16.69 -30.10 -10.60
C LEU A 62 16.28 -31.54 -10.94
N ASN A 63 17.21 -32.34 -11.45
CA ASN A 63 16.98 -33.74 -11.80
C ASN A 63 16.75 -34.61 -10.57
N PHE A 64 17.43 -34.32 -9.46
CA PHE A 64 17.16 -34.99 -8.19
C PHE A 64 15.74 -34.73 -7.74
N SER A 65 15.25 -33.48 -7.79
CA SER A 65 13.86 -33.16 -7.46
C SER A 65 12.88 -33.94 -8.35
N ALA A 66 13.10 -33.94 -9.67
CA ALA A 66 12.27 -34.71 -10.60
C ALA A 66 12.25 -36.21 -10.27
N SER A 67 13.39 -36.79 -9.90
CA SER A 67 13.49 -38.22 -9.57
C SER A 67 12.62 -38.65 -8.38
N LYS A 68 12.22 -37.70 -7.53
CA LYS A 68 11.34 -37.95 -6.38
C LYS A 68 9.87 -37.83 -6.72
N ILE A 69 9.51 -37.18 -7.83
CA ILE A 69 8.12 -36.96 -8.21
C ILE A 69 7.57 -38.18 -8.94
N LYS A 70 6.41 -38.67 -8.47
CA LYS A 70 5.80 -39.90 -8.98
C LYS A 70 5.21 -39.75 -10.37
N ASN A 71 4.58 -38.61 -10.66
CA ASN A 71 3.83 -38.38 -11.89
C ASN A 71 4.22 -37.04 -12.51
N ILE A 72 5.27 -37.04 -13.34
CA ILE A 72 5.65 -35.87 -14.13
C ILE A 72 4.90 -35.92 -15.48
N PRO A 73 4.17 -34.85 -15.85
CA PRO A 73 3.52 -34.78 -17.16
C PRO A 73 4.53 -34.86 -18.30
N ALA A 74 4.19 -35.56 -19.38
CA ALA A 74 5.06 -35.72 -20.55
C ALA A 74 5.38 -34.38 -21.27
N ASP A 75 4.54 -33.35 -21.09
CA ASP A 75 4.76 -32.00 -21.64
C ASP A 75 5.38 -31.02 -20.62
N GLN A 76 5.93 -31.53 -19.51
CA GLN A 76 6.62 -30.73 -18.51
C GLN A 76 7.87 -30.08 -19.10
N LYS A 77 7.97 -28.75 -19.01
CA LYS A 77 9.18 -27.99 -19.38
C LYS A 77 9.43 -26.84 -18.43
N THR A 78 10.62 -26.70 -17.91
CA THR A 78 10.96 -25.60 -16.99
C THR A 78 12.29 -24.98 -17.38
N LEU A 79 12.31 -23.67 -17.61
CA LEU A 79 13.55 -22.91 -17.72
C LEU A 79 13.96 -22.42 -16.32
N ALA A 80 15.16 -22.70 -15.86
CA ALA A 80 15.68 -22.17 -14.59
C ALA A 80 16.80 -21.15 -14.85
N VAL A 81 16.67 -19.96 -14.27
CA VAL A 81 17.54 -18.81 -14.52
C VAL A 81 18.22 -18.40 -13.22
N PHE A 82 19.55 -18.48 -13.18
CA PHE A 82 20.38 -18.17 -12.01
C PHE A 82 21.27 -16.97 -12.31
N ILE A 83 21.07 -15.88 -11.57
CA ILE A 83 21.69 -14.58 -11.77
C ILE A 83 22.40 -14.12 -10.48
N PRO A 84 23.72 -13.84 -10.52
CA PRO A 84 24.42 -13.30 -9.38
C PRO A 84 24.20 -11.79 -9.24
N ILE A 85 24.07 -11.34 -8.01
CA ILE A 85 24.00 -9.92 -7.62
C ILE A 85 25.05 -9.59 -6.53
N GLY A 86 25.50 -8.35 -6.52
CA GLY A 86 26.59 -7.86 -5.68
C GLY A 86 26.12 -7.40 -4.31
N ALA A 87 26.71 -6.35 -3.76
CA ALA A 87 26.39 -5.90 -2.40
C ALA A 87 24.93 -5.41 -2.29
N TYR A 88 24.33 -5.60 -1.09
CA TYR A 88 23.02 -5.03 -0.77
C TYR A 88 23.09 -3.49 -0.87
N ILE A 89 22.08 -2.90 -1.51
CA ILE A 89 21.96 -1.45 -1.68
C ILE A 89 20.89 -0.90 -0.74
N ARG A 90 19.64 -1.38 -0.87
CA ARG A 90 18.47 -0.91 -0.08
C ARG A 90 17.25 -1.80 -0.30
N THR A 91 16.28 -1.75 0.60
CA THR A 91 14.93 -2.31 0.42
C THR A 91 14.00 -1.30 -0.27
N ILE A 92 13.10 -1.77 -1.12
CA ILE A 92 12.01 -1.01 -1.75
C ILE A 92 10.71 -1.52 -1.15
N GLU A 93 10.01 -0.72 -0.36
CA GLU A 93 8.69 -1.08 0.16
C GLU A 93 7.62 -0.88 -0.92
N ASN A 94 6.66 -1.80 -1.00
CA ASN A 94 5.53 -1.74 -1.93
C ASN A 94 5.92 -1.50 -3.41
N ASP A 95 6.87 -2.28 -3.94
CA ASP A 95 7.30 -2.14 -5.33
C ASP A 95 6.17 -2.46 -6.31
N ALA A 96 5.55 -1.42 -6.88
CA ALA A 96 4.43 -1.53 -7.80
C ALA A 96 4.73 -2.36 -9.06
N LYS A 97 6.01 -2.52 -9.43
CA LYS A 97 6.44 -3.36 -10.57
C LYS A 97 6.74 -4.80 -10.17
N SER A 98 6.75 -5.08 -8.87
CA SER A 98 6.84 -6.40 -8.24
C SER A 98 5.57 -6.69 -7.42
N TYR A 99 4.39 -6.41 -7.99
CA TYR A 99 3.07 -6.66 -7.39
C TYR A 99 2.82 -6.01 -6.02
N GLY A 100 3.52 -4.93 -5.70
CA GLY A 100 3.41 -4.24 -4.40
C GLY A 100 4.13 -4.97 -3.27
N MET A 101 5.06 -5.89 -3.56
CA MET A 101 5.88 -6.56 -2.56
C MET A 101 7.09 -5.73 -2.15
N THR A 102 7.53 -5.88 -0.90
CA THR A 102 8.82 -5.37 -0.43
C THR A 102 9.96 -6.12 -1.14
N SER A 103 10.87 -5.38 -1.78
CA SER A 103 11.89 -5.91 -2.68
C SER A 103 13.29 -5.41 -2.27
N ASP A 104 14.21 -6.32 -1.96
CA ASP A 104 15.59 -5.95 -1.63
C ASP A 104 16.45 -5.77 -2.89
N LEU A 105 17.04 -4.59 -3.03
CA LEU A 105 17.85 -4.18 -4.17
C LEU A 105 19.34 -4.41 -3.89
N TYR A 106 20.03 -5.00 -4.86
CA TYR A 106 21.45 -5.30 -4.83
C TYR A 106 22.14 -4.76 -6.08
N GLU A 107 23.47 -4.68 -6.03
CA GLU A 107 24.28 -4.31 -7.18
C GLU A 107 24.10 -5.30 -8.34
N VAL A 108 23.81 -4.77 -9.53
CA VAL A 108 23.72 -5.57 -10.76
C VAL A 108 25.13 -5.88 -11.25
N LEU A 109 25.50 -7.16 -11.23
CA LEU A 109 26.82 -7.61 -11.70
C LEU A 109 26.85 -7.90 -13.21
N LEU A 110 25.69 -7.98 -13.85
CA LEU A 110 25.58 -8.27 -15.27
C LEU A 110 25.83 -7.03 -16.13
N THR A 111 26.57 -7.21 -17.22
CA THR A 111 26.65 -6.21 -18.28
C THR A 111 25.35 -6.13 -19.08
N GLN A 112 25.10 -5.00 -19.77
CA GLN A 112 23.91 -4.85 -20.61
C GLN A 112 23.79 -5.97 -21.66
N THR A 113 24.90 -6.34 -22.30
CA THR A 113 24.92 -7.45 -23.28
C THR A 113 24.57 -8.80 -22.66
N GLN A 114 25.02 -9.07 -21.43
CA GLN A 114 24.64 -10.31 -20.73
C GLN A 114 23.14 -10.30 -20.40
N MET A 115 22.60 -9.18 -19.93
CA MET A 115 21.17 -9.04 -19.66
C MET A 115 20.33 -9.22 -20.93
N ASP A 116 20.70 -8.57 -22.03
CA ASP A 116 19.99 -8.68 -23.31
C ASP A 116 20.00 -10.14 -23.82
N ASN A 117 21.10 -10.86 -23.65
CA ASN A 117 21.18 -12.28 -23.98
C ASN A 117 20.28 -13.15 -23.08
N VAL A 118 20.19 -12.86 -21.78
CA VAL A 118 19.27 -13.56 -20.87
C VAL A 118 17.83 -13.30 -21.27
N PHE A 119 17.46 -12.04 -21.52
CA PHE A 119 16.10 -11.67 -21.93
C PHE A 119 15.73 -12.35 -23.23
N LYS A 120 16.62 -12.33 -24.22
CA LYS A 120 16.41 -13.04 -25.47
C LYS A 120 16.20 -14.54 -25.27
N LYS A 121 17.00 -15.20 -24.42
CA LYS A 121 16.82 -16.64 -24.16
C LYS A 121 15.51 -16.95 -23.44
N ILE A 122 15.05 -16.09 -22.53
CA ILE A 122 13.74 -16.22 -21.88
C ILE A 122 12.62 -16.07 -22.93
N ASP A 123 12.74 -15.09 -23.82
CA ASP A 123 11.79 -14.84 -24.91
C ASP A 123 11.78 -15.99 -25.93
N ASP A 124 12.93 -16.43 -26.40
CA ASP A 124 13.09 -17.57 -27.32
C ASP A 124 12.53 -18.85 -26.69
N PHE A 125 12.80 -19.11 -25.41
CA PHE A 125 12.22 -20.25 -24.69
C PHE A 125 10.70 -20.14 -24.73
N TYR A 126 10.14 -19.00 -24.34
CA TYR A 126 8.70 -18.76 -24.31
C TYR A 126 8.03 -18.93 -25.68
N GLU A 127 8.59 -18.34 -26.73
CA GLU A 127 8.10 -18.44 -28.11
C GLU A 127 8.07 -19.91 -28.60
N ASN A 128 9.09 -20.69 -28.23
CA ASN A 128 9.21 -22.10 -28.63
C ASN A 128 8.32 -23.06 -27.82
N LEU A 129 7.67 -22.61 -26.74
CA LEU A 129 6.74 -23.45 -25.97
C LEU A 129 5.38 -23.63 -26.66
N GLY A 130 5.10 -22.90 -27.74
CA GLY A 130 3.79 -22.91 -28.40
C GLY A 130 2.68 -22.29 -27.54
N CYS A 131 3.03 -21.46 -26.56
CA CYS A 131 2.08 -20.72 -25.70
C CYS A 131 1.45 -19.53 -26.47
N ALA A 132 0.79 -19.77 -27.61
CA ALA A 132 0.09 -18.71 -28.33
C ALA A 132 -1.13 -18.21 -27.51
N ASN A 133 -1.25 -16.89 -27.33
CA ASN A 133 -2.33 -16.15 -26.64
C ASN A 133 -2.17 -15.80 -25.15
N TYR A 134 -0.98 -15.95 -24.55
CA TYR A 134 -0.71 -15.38 -23.22
C TYR A 134 0.28 -14.22 -23.32
N TYR A 135 -0.14 -13.01 -22.97
CA TYR A 135 0.80 -11.95 -22.57
C TYR A 135 1.12 -12.21 -21.10
N ASP A 136 2.34 -12.65 -20.79
CA ASP A 136 2.71 -13.02 -19.43
C ASP A 136 3.40 -11.86 -18.72
N ALA A 137 2.64 -11.12 -17.91
CA ALA A 137 3.15 -10.08 -17.03
C ALA A 137 4.30 -10.59 -16.12
N GLY A 138 4.37 -11.90 -15.83
CA GLY A 138 5.45 -12.51 -15.06
C GLY A 138 6.82 -12.46 -15.75
N ILE A 139 6.87 -12.58 -17.09
CA ILE A 139 8.12 -12.49 -17.85
C ILE A 139 8.65 -11.04 -17.80
N GLU A 140 7.79 -10.06 -17.99
CA GLU A 140 8.19 -8.65 -17.93
C GLU A 140 8.60 -8.22 -16.50
N THR A 141 7.91 -8.71 -15.47
CA THR A 141 8.34 -8.55 -14.07
C THR A 141 9.72 -9.17 -13.83
N THR A 142 9.97 -10.37 -14.38
CA THR A 142 11.28 -11.02 -14.29
C THR A 142 12.39 -10.18 -14.90
N LYS A 143 12.20 -9.69 -16.13
CA LYS A 143 13.18 -8.84 -16.81
C LYS A 143 13.45 -7.57 -16.01
N TYR A 144 12.41 -6.99 -15.42
CA TYR A 144 12.54 -5.86 -14.52
C TYR A 144 13.37 -6.20 -13.26
N GLN A 145 13.14 -7.33 -12.60
CA GLN A 145 13.89 -7.76 -11.42
C GLN A 145 15.38 -7.98 -11.74
N ILE A 146 15.68 -8.65 -12.85
CA ILE A 146 17.07 -8.85 -13.33
C ILE A 146 17.73 -7.51 -13.63
N LYS A 147 17.06 -6.63 -14.37
CA LYS A 147 17.60 -5.32 -14.76
C LYS A 147 17.95 -4.43 -13.57
N ASN A 148 17.24 -4.59 -12.46
CA ASN A 148 17.41 -3.76 -11.28
C ASN A 148 18.19 -4.44 -10.16
N GLY A 149 18.53 -5.73 -10.28
CA GLY A 149 19.25 -6.46 -9.23
C GLY A 149 18.38 -6.71 -8.00
N ILE A 150 17.09 -6.98 -8.20
CA ILE A 150 16.17 -7.29 -7.11
C ILE A 150 16.37 -8.75 -6.69
N TRP A 151 16.65 -8.98 -5.40
CA TRP A 151 16.73 -10.34 -4.88
C TRP A 151 15.40 -11.05 -5.08
N THR A 152 15.44 -12.21 -5.72
CA THR A 152 14.22 -12.95 -6.08
C THR A 152 14.50 -14.44 -6.09
N SER A 153 13.60 -15.23 -5.54
CA SER A 153 13.61 -16.69 -5.64
C SER A 153 12.16 -17.12 -5.77
N LEU A 154 11.73 -17.45 -6.98
CA LEU A 154 10.35 -17.83 -7.23
C LEU A 154 10.22 -18.67 -8.49
N LYS A 155 9.12 -19.43 -8.55
CA LYS A 155 8.65 -20.13 -9.74
C LYS A 155 7.43 -19.43 -10.35
N ILE A 156 7.46 -19.20 -11.67
CA ILE A 156 6.38 -18.66 -12.50
C ILE A 156 5.79 -19.78 -13.36
N SER A 157 4.46 -19.79 -13.51
CA SER A 157 3.76 -20.74 -14.39
C SER A 157 3.38 -20.04 -15.69
N LEU A 158 3.96 -20.47 -16.82
CA LEU A 158 3.76 -19.84 -18.13
C LEU A 158 2.46 -20.34 -18.77
N CYS A 159 2.46 -21.59 -19.24
CA CYS A 159 1.27 -22.23 -19.80
C CYS A 159 1.32 -23.75 -19.58
N GLY A 160 0.18 -24.44 -19.40
CA GLY A 160 0.16 -25.89 -19.13
C GLY A 160 1.11 -26.31 -18.00
N ASN A 161 1.99 -27.28 -18.29
CA ASN A 161 3.09 -27.75 -17.41
C ASN A 161 4.44 -27.07 -17.74
N LYS A 162 4.41 -25.87 -18.31
CA LYS A 162 5.59 -25.09 -18.70
C LYS A 162 5.84 -23.94 -17.73
N ASN A 163 7.06 -23.83 -17.23
CA ASN A 163 7.39 -22.98 -16.09
C ASN A 163 8.72 -22.23 -16.26
N LEU A 164 8.90 -21.19 -15.43
CA LEU A 164 10.14 -20.42 -15.32
C LEU A 164 10.53 -20.33 -13.84
N ILE A 165 11.71 -20.82 -13.47
CA ILE A 165 12.30 -20.63 -12.14
C ILE A 165 13.33 -19.50 -12.25
N ILE A 166 13.26 -18.53 -11.35
CA ILE A 166 14.21 -17.42 -11.29
C ILE A 166 14.84 -17.35 -9.92
N MET A 167 16.17 -17.28 -9.92
CA MET A 167 16.99 -17.09 -8.73
C MET A 167 17.97 -15.95 -8.99
N ILE A 168 17.71 -14.82 -8.32
CA ILE A 168 18.56 -13.64 -8.30
C ILE A 168 19.05 -13.49 -6.85
N PHE A 169 20.32 -13.76 -6.60
CA PHE A 169 20.85 -13.85 -5.24
C PHE A 169 22.32 -13.46 -5.15
N ASN A 170 22.76 -13.07 -3.95
CA ASN A 170 24.16 -12.80 -3.66
C ASN A 170 24.88 -14.10 -3.29
N GLU A 171 25.87 -14.50 -4.09
CA GLU A 171 26.61 -15.75 -3.93
C GLU A 171 27.40 -15.84 -2.62
N THR A 172 27.78 -14.69 -2.03
CA THR A 172 28.47 -14.65 -0.73
C THR A 172 27.53 -14.95 0.43
N LEU A 173 26.24 -14.59 0.29
CA LEU A 173 25.23 -14.79 1.34
C LEU A 173 24.53 -16.15 1.25
N ARG A 174 24.68 -16.87 0.12
CA ARG A 174 24.07 -18.19 -0.11
C ARG A 174 25.15 -19.21 -0.50
N PRO A 175 25.94 -19.72 0.46
CA PRO A 175 26.94 -20.73 0.16
C PRO A 175 26.27 -22.01 -0.37
N THR A 176 26.88 -22.62 -1.38
CA THR A 176 26.41 -23.86 -2.01
C THR A 176 26.73 -25.12 -1.19
N ASN A 177 27.73 -25.03 -0.31
CA ASN A 177 28.31 -26.17 0.43
C ASN A 177 28.20 -26.05 1.97
N ALA A 178 27.28 -25.23 2.49
CA ALA A 178 27.03 -25.17 3.94
C ALA A 178 26.06 -26.30 4.36
N PRO A 179 26.17 -26.84 5.59
CA PRO A 179 25.17 -27.74 6.14
C PRO A 179 23.81 -27.04 6.28
N PHE A 180 22.72 -27.75 6.06
CA PHE A 180 21.38 -27.23 6.30
C PHE A 180 21.20 -26.88 7.79
N THR A 181 20.78 -25.64 8.04
CA THR A 181 20.52 -25.10 9.38
C THR A 181 19.05 -24.66 9.50
N THR A 182 18.60 -24.49 10.74
CA THR A 182 17.23 -24.03 11.04
C THR A 182 17.03 -22.52 10.87
N ASN A 183 18.07 -21.78 10.48
CA ASN A 183 17.98 -20.34 10.21
C ASN A 183 17.66 -20.09 8.74
N TRP A 184 16.49 -19.51 8.47
CA TRP A 184 16.03 -19.20 7.11
C TRP A 184 16.96 -18.22 6.36
N ARG A 185 17.67 -17.35 7.11
CA ARG A 185 18.69 -16.44 6.55
C ARG A 185 19.92 -17.18 6.04
N ASP A 186 20.15 -18.39 6.55
CA ASP A 186 21.28 -19.26 6.20
C ASP A 186 20.85 -20.41 5.28
N TYR A 187 19.61 -20.41 4.75
CA TYR A 187 19.20 -21.43 3.79
C TYR A 187 20.21 -21.49 2.65
N THR A 188 20.67 -22.70 2.37
CA THR A 188 21.60 -22.93 1.27
C THR A 188 20.88 -22.71 -0.04
N LEU A 189 21.65 -22.37 -1.07
CA LEU A 189 21.10 -22.28 -2.43
C LEU A 189 20.45 -23.60 -2.85
N SER A 190 20.99 -24.74 -2.39
CA SER A 190 20.40 -26.07 -2.57
C SER A 190 18.95 -26.14 -2.06
N HIS A 191 18.69 -25.68 -0.84
CA HIS A 191 17.35 -25.76 -0.22
C HIS A 191 16.31 -24.97 -1.01
N VAL A 192 16.64 -23.71 -1.35
CA VAL A 192 15.77 -22.83 -2.14
C VAL A 192 15.54 -23.41 -3.54
N THR A 193 16.58 -24.01 -4.14
CA THR A 193 16.46 -24.67 -5.45
C THR A 193 15.49 -25.84 -5.40
N LEU A 194 15.57 -26.71 -4.39
CA LEU A 194 14.64 -27.83 -4.23
C LEU A 194 13.19 -27.33 -4.01
N HIS A 195 13.00 -26.26 -3.23
CA HIS A 195 11.69 -25.65 -2.96
C HIS A 195 11.02 -25.15 -4.24
N GLU A 196 11.68 -24.27 -4.99
CA GLU A 196 11.11 -23.69 -6.22
C GLU A 196 10.93 -24.74 -7.34
N THR A 197 11.77 -25.77 -7.35
CA THR A 197 11.63 -26.88 -8.30
C THR A 197 10.40 -27.72 -8.01
N TYR A 198 10.07 -27.95 -6.74
CA TYR A 198 8.87 -28.69 -6.35
C TYR A 198 7.59 -28.01 -6.84
N HIS A 199 7.52 -26.67 -6.79
CA HIS A 199 6.43 -25.87 -7.36
C HIS A 199 6.24 -26.04 -8.88
N SER A 200 7.25 -26.54 -9.60
CA SER A 200 7.13 -26.90 -11.03
C SER A 200 6.32 -28.17 -11.27
N PHE A 201 6.15 -29.02 -10.25
CA PHE A 201 5.45 -30.30 -10.32
C PHE A 201 4.10 -30.30 -9.62
N GLN A 202 3.86 -29.35 -8.71
CA GLN A 202 2.53 -29.05 -8.20
C GLN A 202 1.69 -28.47 -9.35
N LYS A 203 0.83 -29.31 -9.96
CA LYS A 203 -0.12 -28.88 -11.01
C LYS A 203 -0.93 -27.66 -10.56
N LYS A 204 -1.52 -26.89 -11.49
CA LYS A 204 -2.36 -25.68 -11.23
C LYS A 204 -3.54 -25.95 -10.27
N ILE A 205 -3.27 -26.13 -8.99
CA ILE A 205 -4.26 -26.32 -7.93
C ILE A 205 -4.98 -25.00 -7.69
N ILE A 206 -4.28 -23.86 -7.79
CA ILE A 206 -4.81 -22.52 -7.49
C ILE A 206 -6.05 -22.16 -8.35
N LYS A 207 -6.16 -22.67 -9.59
CA LYS A 207 -7.33 -22.42 -10.46
C LYS A 207 -8.31 -23.60 -10.56
N ASN A 208 -7.85 -24.85 -10.44
CA ASN A 208 -8.68 -26.03 -10.74
C ASN A 208 -9.28 -26.71 -9.51
N CYS A 209 -8.72 -26.48 -8.31
CA CYS A 209 -9.24 -27.07 -7.09
C CYS A 209 -10.32 -26.21 -6.40
N HIS A 210 -10.30 -24.91 -6.67
CA HIS A 210 -11.20 -23.91 -6.10
C HIS A 210 -12.67 -24.26 -6.37
N ARG A 211 -13.46 -24.28 -5.30
CA ARG A 211 -14.93 -24.18 -5.33
C ARG A 211 -15.33 -22.97 -4.49
N VAL A 212 -16.52 -22.43 -4.72
CA VAL A 212 -17.00 -21.19 -4.08
C VAL A 212 -17.05 -21.30 -2.54
N ASP A 213 -17.07 -22.53 -2.01
CA ASP A 213 -17.17 -22.91 -0.60
C ASP A 213 -15.83 -23.28 0.07
N MET A 214 -14.69 -23.12 -0.61
CA MET A 214 -13.38 -23.58 -0.13
C MET A 214 -12.53 -22.43 0.45
N PRO A 215 -11.98 -22.55 1.68
CA PRO A 215 -11.03 -21.58 2.24
C PRO A 215 -9.74 -21.48 1.41
N HIS A 216 -9.04 -20.36 1.53
CA HIS A 216 -7.75 -20.17 0.85
C HIS A 216 -6.73 -21.24 1.29
N TYR A 217 -6.08 -21.91 0.33
CA TYR A 217 -5.27 -23.11 0.59
C TYR A 217 -3.81 -23.00 0.15
N VAL A 218 -3.33 -21.78 -0.08
CA VAL A 218 -1.93 -21.52 -0.47
C VAL A 218 -0.93 -22.05 0.58
N PHE A 219 -1.30 -22.08 1.86
CA PHE A 219 -0.48 -22.67 2.92
C PHE A 219 -0.15 -24.16 2.68
N LEU A 220 -1.04 -24.94 2.05
CA LEU A 220 -0.75 -26.34 1.72
C LEU A 220 0.26 -26.45 0.57
N ILE A 221 0.23 -25.50 -0.37
CA ILE A 221 1.12 -25.50 -1.53
C ILE A 221 2.54 -25.13 -1.07
N GLU A 222 2.67 -23.98 -0.40
CA GLU A 222 3.96 -23.50 0.11
C GLU A 222 4.53 -24.40 1.22
N GLY A 223 3.68 -24.89 2.11
CA GLY A 223 4.09 -25.87 3.11
C GLY A 223 4.58 -27.18 2.50
N GLY A 224 3.98 -27.61 1.39
CA GLY A 224 4.36 -28.84 0.70
C GLY A 224 5.75 -28.73 0.08
N ALA A 225 6.04 -27.58 -0.54
CA ALA A 225 7.35 -27.27 -1.08
C ALA A 225 8.42 -27.18 0.04
N GLU A 226 8.11 -26.52 1.15
CA GLU A 226 9.02 -26.39 2.29
C GLU A 226 9.27 -27.75 2.98
N TYR A 227 8.24 -28.60 3.07
CA TYR A 227 8.37 -29.95 3.61
C TYR A 227 9.28 -30.82 2.72
N PHE A 228 9.06 -30.76 1.40
CA PHE A 228 9.86 -31.49 0.41
C PHE A 228 11.33 -31.08 0.44
N SER A 229 11.60 -29.77 0.39
CA SER A 229 12.98 -29.25 0.37
C SER A 229 13.72 -29.61 1.66
N THR A 230 13.08 -29.44 2.83
CA THR A 230 13.67 -29.79 4.14
C THR A 230 13.97 -31.28 4.23
N TYR A 231 13.00 -32.14 3.86
CA TYR A 231 13.19 -33.60 3.90
C TYR A 231 14.39 -34.03 3.06
N TYR A 232 14.44 -33.57 1.83
CA TYR A 232 15.44 -34.02 0.88
C TYR A 232 16.81 -33.37 1.06
N MET A 233 16.88 -32.18 1.67
CA MET A 233 18.14 -31.66 2.20
C MET A 233 18.71 -32.56 3.29
N LEU A 234 17.88 -32.97 4.27
CA LEU A 234 18.31 -33.85 5.35
C LEU A 234 18.62 -35.28 4.86
N GLU A 235 17.92 -35.79 3.86
CA GLU A 235 18.25 -37.07 3.21
C GLU A 235 19.66 -37.02 2.61
N ARG A 236 19.99 -35.95 1.88
CA ARG A 236 21.32 -35.78 1.26
C ARG A 236 22.44 -35.65 2.29
N GLU A 237 22.12 -35.11 3.46
CA GLU A 237 23.05 -34.99 4.59
C GLU A 237 23.05 -36.22 5.51
N ASN A 238 22.20 -37.22 5.24
CA ASN A 238 22.01 -38.41 6.08
C ASN A 238 21.59 -38.06 7.53
N ARG A 239 20.66 -37.11 7.68
CA ARG A 239 20.14 -36.53 8.93
C ARG A 239 18.60 -36.58 9.04
N LEU A 240 17.96 -37.53 8.36
CA LEU A 240 16.50 -37.66 8.36
C LEU A 240 15.90 -37.96 9.74
N ASP A 241 16.69 -38.52 10.65
CA ASP A 241 16.32 -38.71 12.05
C ASP A 241 16.03 -37.39 12.78
N GLU A 242 16.59 -36.27 12.30
CA GLU A 242 16.37 -34.93 12.86
C GLU A 242 15.14 -34.20 12.26
N LEU A 243 14.49 -34.78 11.23
CA LEU A 243 13.48 -34.11 10.40
C LEU A 243 12.40 -33.37 11.19
N ASN A 244 11.70 -34.09 12.07
CA ASN A 244 10.58 -33.52 12.83
C ASN A 244 11.04 -32.41 13.77
N ASN A 245 12.18 -32.61 14.42
CA ASN A 245 12.73 -31.65 15.37
C ASN A 245 13.14 -30.35 14.66
N LEU A 246 13.86 -30.47 13.53
CA LEU A 246 14.33 -29.32 12.75
C LEU A 246 13.18 -28.54 12.10
N MET A 247 12.13 -29.22 11.62
CA MET A 247 10.95 -28.55 11.05
C MET A 247 10.22 -27.72 12.10
N LEU A 248 9.96 -28.29 13.28
CA LEU A 248 9.27 -27.57 14.35
C LEU A 248 10.14 -26.46 14.94
N GLU A 249 11.47 -26.68 15.02
CA GLU A 249 12.40 -25.62 15.39
C GLU A 249 12.38 -24.45 14.40
N GLN A 250 12.34 -24.71 13.09
CA GLN A 250 12.20 -23.66 12.07
C GLN A 250 10.91 -22.85 12.24
N VAL A 251 9.79 -23.53 12.53
CA VAL A 251 8.49 -22.88 12.81
C VAL A 251 8.57 -21.99 14.06
N MET A 252 9.30 -22.43 15.10
CA MET A 252 9.42 -21.69 16.36
C MET A 252 10.43 -20.53 16.31
N ARG A 253 11.43 -20.58 15.41
CA ARG A 253 12.45 -19.52 15.24
C ARG A 253 12.00 -18.34 14.36
N ARG A 254 10.89 -18.50 13.62
CA ARG A 254 10.34 -17.45 12.75
C ARG A 254 9.47 -16.49 13.59
N GLY A 255 9.53 -15.19 13.26
CA GLY A 255 8.84 -14.12 14.01
C GLY A 255 7.36 -14.37 14.26
N ALA A 256 6.81 -13.69 15.28
CA ALA A 256 5.41 -13.83 15.66
C ALA A 256 4.46 -13.24 14.60
N ASP A 257 3.91 -14.11 13.75
CA ASP A 257 2.70 -13.83 12.99
C ASP A 257 1.51 -13.70 13.96
N SER A 258 0.73 -12.63 13.84
CA SER A 258 -0.40 -12.33 14.73
C SER A 258 -1.61 -13.24 14.53
N SER A 259 -1.70 -13.99 13.42
CA SER A 259 -2.86 -14.84 13.13
C SER A 259 -2.59 -16.31 13.43
N THR A 260 -3.48 -16.92 14.21
CA THR A 260 -3.52 -18.37 14.47
C THR A 260 -4.17 -19.15 13.32
N LEU A 261 -4.73 -18.49 12.32
CA LEU A 261 -5.34 -19.16 11.17
C LEU A 261 -4.26 -19.57 10.17
N VAL A 262 -4.24 -20.86 9.77
CA VAL A 262 -3.20 -21.40 8.86
C VAL A 262 -3.22 -20.78 7.46
N HIS A 263 -4.35 -20.16 7.09
CA HIS A 263 -4.58 -19.61 5.76
C HIS A 263 -4.42 -18.08 5.68
N GLU A 264 -4.04 -17.43 6.79
CA GLU A 264 -3.74 -16.01 6.88
C GLU A 264 -2.25 -15.81 7.20
N GLY A 265 -1.67 -14.67 6.83
CA GLY A 265 -0.27 -14.36 7.13
C GLY A 265 0.75 -15.18 6.32
N GLU A 266 1.88 -15.55 6.92
CA GLU A 266 2.98 -16.24 6.22
C GLU A 266 2.64 -17.72 5.86
N PRO A 267 2.49 -18.07 4.57
CA PRO A 267 1.90 -19.35 4.18
C PRO A 267 2.84 -20.57 4.29
N HIS A 268 4.16 -20.42 4.09
CA HIS A 268 5.10 -21.54 4.03
C HIS A 268 5.40 -22.16 5.40
N MET A 269 5.64 -21.34 6.44
CA MET A 269 5.93 -21.85 7.80
C MET A 269 4.70 -22.43 8.48
N LYS A 270 3.55 -21.76 8.34
CA LYS A 270 2.25 -22.29 8.79
C LYS A 270 1.91 -23.59 8.06
N GLY A 271 2.19 -23.61 6.76
CA GLY A 271 2.09 -24.78 5.89
C GLY A 271 2.97 -25.95 6.35
N LEU A 272 4.24 -25.69 6.66
CA LEU A 272 5.21 -26.70 7.11
C LEU A 272 4.73 -27.37 8.40
N ALA A 273 4.31 -26.57 9.39
CA ALA A 273 3.75 -27.06 10.64
C ALA A 273 2.45 -27.85 10.42
N ALA A 274 1.55 -27.31 9.59
CA ALA A 274 0.28 -27.93 9.25
C ALA A 274 0.48 -29.31 8.59
N ILE A 275 1.35 -29.42 7.58
CA ILE A 275 1.62 -30.68 6.89
C ILE A 275 2.28 -31.69 7.82
N ASN A 276 3.24 -31.26 8.64
CA ASN A 276 3.85 -32.13 9.63
C ASN A 276 2.79 -32.67 10.62
N LEU A 277 1.90 -31.80 11.11
CA LEU A 277 0.79 -32.21 11.97
C LEU A 277 -0.19 -33.16 11.26
N MET A 278 -0.51 -32.90 9.98
CA MET A 278 -1.36 -33.78 9.17
C MET A 278 -0.77 -35.19 9.04
N ILE A 279 0.54 -35.30 8.85
CA ILE A 279 1.26 -36.57 8.77
C ILE A 279 1.25 -37.27 10.13
N GLN A 280 1.51 -36.55 11.22
CA GLN A 280 1.49 -37.11 12.58
C GLN A 280 0.10 -37.61 13.01
N GLN A 281 -0.97 -36.94 12.57
CA GLN A 281 -2.35 -37.38 12.80
C GLN A 281 -2.78 -38.53 11.87
N GLY A 282 -1.92 -38.98 10.95
CA GLY A 282 -2.22 -40.01 9.96
C GLY A 282 -3.28 -39.58 8.93
N TRP A 283 -3.46 -38.27 8.73
CA TRP A 283 -4.43 -37.74 7.77
C TRP A 283 -3.90 -37.71 6.34
N VAL A 284 -2.58 -37.62 6.20
CA VAL A 284 -1.86 -37.61 4.93
C VAL A 284 -0.63 -38.48 5.05
N GLU A 285 -0.38 -39.32 4.05
CA GLU A 285 0.84 -40.12 3.97
C GLU A 285 2.01 -39.22 3.58
N GLN A 286 3.13 -39.29 4.31
CA GLN A 286 4.33 -38.50 4.03
C GLN A 286 4.81 -38.66 2.58
N SER A 287 4.78 -39.90 2.07
CA SER A 287 5.15 -40.21 0.69
C SER A 287 4.32 -39.44 -0.34
N SER A 288 3.04 -39.16 -0.06
CA SER A 288 2.17 -38.43 -0.98
C SER A 288 2.49 -36.94 -1.09
N ILE A 289 3.09 -36.35 -0.04
CA ILE A 289 3.66 -35.00 -0.09
C ILE A 289 4.99 -35.07 -0.84
N LEU A 290 5.90 -35.96 -0.46
CA LEU A 290 7.23 -36.04 -1.07
C LEU A 290 7.19 -36.37 -2.57
N ASP A 291 6.27 -37.21 -3.00
CA ASP A 291 6.15 -37.63 -4.41
C ASP A 291 5.22 -36.74 -5.26
N GLY A 292 4.66 -35.69 -4.65
CA GLY A 292 3.76 -34.70 -5.27
C GLY A 292 2.33 -35.21 -5.54
N SER A 293 2.02 -36.47 -5.25
CA SER A 293 0.71 -37.06 -5.60
C SER A 293 -0.47 -36.45 -4.82
N PHE A 294 -0.24 -35.94 -3.60
CA PHE A 294 -1.25 -35.22 -2.81
C PHE A 294 -1.86 -34.02 -3.56
N PHE A 295 -1.03 -33.41 -4.42
CA PHE A 295 -1.35 -32.19 -5.16
C PHE A 295 -1.84 -32.46 -6.61
N SER A 296 -1.84 -33.72 -7.05
CA SER A 296 -1.93 -34.06 -8.47
C SER A 296 -3.33 -33.98 -9.11
N ASP A 297 -4.41 -34.12 -8.32
CA ASP A 297 -5.78 -34.23 -8.84
C ASP A 297 -6.86 -33.52 -7.99
N CYS A 298 -6.44 -32.58 -7.14
CA CYS A 298 -7.28 -31.87 -6.18
C CYS A 298 -7.97 -32.72 -5.10
N ARG A 299 -7.92 -34.06 -5.13
CA ARG A 299 -8.63 -34.89 -4.13
C ARG A 299 -8.04 -34.73 -2.75
N GLY A 300 -6.71 -34.74 -2.62
CA GLY A 300 -6.01 -34.53 -1.34
C GLY A 300 -6.38 -33.18 -0.70
N VAL A 301 -6.27 -32.10 -1.47
CA VAL A 301 -6.61 -30.74 -1.04
C VAL A 301 -8.11 -30.60 -0.72
N ARG A 302 -9.01 -31.15 -1.54
CA ARG A 302 -10.47 -31.08 -1.34
C ARG A 302 -10.96 -31.91 -0.17
N GLN A 303 -10.48 -33.14 -0.01
CA GLN A 303 -10.84 -34.02 1.09
C GLN A 303 -10.43 -33.45 2.45
N PHE A 304 -9.39 -32.62 2.47
CA PHE A 304 -8.91 -31.99 3.69
C PHE A 304 -9.70 -30.72 4.06
N LEU A 305 -10.14 -29.95 3.07
CA LEU A 305 -10.78 -28.64 3.28
C LEU A 305 -12.33 -28.70 3.24
N LEU A 306 -12.92 -29.80 2.79
CA LEU A 306 -14.37 -30.07 2.90
C LEU A 306 -14.66 -30.88 4.17
N GLY A 307 -15.25 -30.23 5.18
CA GLY A 307 -15.54 -30.81 6.50
C GLY A 307 -14.74 -30.12 7.61
N SER A 308 -15.37 -29.16 8.27
CA SER A 308 -14.78 -28.09 9.08
C SER A 308 -13.81 -28.51 10.20
N ASP A 309 -13.83 -29.76 10.65
CA ASP A 309 -13.17 -30.15 11.90
C ASP A 309 -11.65 -30.33 11.77
N LYS A 310 -11.15 -30.77 10.60
CA LYS A 310 -9.70 -30.91 10.37
C LYS A 310 -9.00 -29.57 10.20
N LEU A 311 -9.59 -28.68 9.40
CA LEU A 311 -9.07 -27.32 9.24
C LEU A 311 -9.18 -26.52 10.54
N LYS A 312 -10.28 -26.67 11.27
CA LYS A 312 -10.42 -26.11 12.62
C LYS A 312 -9.32 -26.65 13.55
N TYR A 313 -9.10 -27.96 13.57
CA TYR A 313 -8.02 -28.54 14.37
C TYR A 313 -6.65 -27.97 13.99
N LEU A 314 -6.35 -27.78 12.70
CA LEU A 314 -5.10 -27.12 12.30
C LEU A 314 -5.03 -25.69 12.83
N ASN A 315 -6.06 -24.86 12.61
CA ASN A 315 -6.12 -23.49 13.12
C ASN A 315 -5.95 -23.44 14.65
N ASP A 316 -6.44 -24.44 15.37
CA ASP A 316 -6.39 -24.48 16.84
C ASP A 316 -5.05 -25.02 17.37
N ASN A 317 -4.21 -25.68 16.54
CA ASN A 317 -3.08 -26.50 17.05
C ASN A 317 -1.75 -26.38 16.29
N TRP A 318 -1.68 -25.83 15.08
CA TRP A 318 -0.43 -25.81 14.30
C TRP A 318 0.73 -25.06 14.98
N TYR A 319 0.43 -24.10 15.85
CA TYR A 319 1.41 -23.28 16.55
C TYR A 319 1.66 -23.74 18.00
N LYS A 320 0.91 -24.74 18.48
CA LYS A 320 1.03 -25.27 19.85
C LYS A 320 2.19 -26.26 19.92
N ILE A 321 3.40 -25.73 19.91
CA ILE A 321 4.64 -26.49 19.88
C ILE A 321 5.39 -26.25 21.18
N GLU A 322 5.71 -27.31 21.90
CA GLU A 322 6.60 -27.25 23.07
C GLU A 322 7.96 -27.87 22.77
N LYS A 323 8.97 -27.33 23.45
CA LYS A 323 10.25 -28.00 23.64
C LYS A 323 10.16 -28.95 24.84
N HIS A 324 10.18 -30.26 24.59
CA HIS A 324 10.11 -31.31 25.58
C HIS A 324 11.34 -32.23 25.47
N ASN A 325 12.17 -32.28 26.51
CA ASN A 325 13.44 -33.02 26.55
C ASN A 325 14.40 -32.65 25.40
N GLY A 326 14.54 -31.35 25.10
CA GLY A 326 15.44 -30.85 24.06
C GLY A 326 14.88 -30.96 22.64
N ASN A 327 13.77 -31.68 22.43
CA ASN A 327 13.13 -31.84 21.14
C ASN A 327 11.80 -31.10 21.07
N TYR A 328 11.45 -30.59 19.89
CA TYR A 328 10.16 -29.95 19.63
C TYR A 328 9.08 -30.99 19.31
N ARG A 329 7.87 -30.78 19.84
CA ARG A 329 6.67 -31.58 19.53
C ARG A 329 5.41 -30.73 19.64
N PHE A 330 4.35 -31.15 18.95
CA PHE A 330 3.03 -30.55 19.14
C PHE A 330 2.44 -30.93 20.51
N ASN A 331 1.79 -29.97 21.16
CA ASN A 331 1.03 -30.16 22.39
C ASN A 331 -0.33 -29.44 22.30
N ALA A 332 -1.34 -30.18 21.84
CA ALA A 332 -2.70 -29.66 21.68
C ALA A 332 -3.37 -29.22 23.01
N SER A 333 -2.85 -29.66 24.16
CA SER A 333 -3.37 -29.28 25.48
C SER A 333 -2.86 -27.91 25.95
N MET A 334 -1.90 -27.32 25.24
CA MET A 334 -1.36 -26.00 25.52
C MET A 334 -2.42 -24.93 25.22
N SER A 335 -2.54 -23.93 26.08
CA SER A 335 -3.37 -22.75 25.80
C SER A 335 -2.71 -21.87 24.75
N ASP A 336 -3.52 -21.06 24.07
CA ASP A 336 -3.03 -20.16 23.01
C ASP A 336 -2.04 -19.13 23.59
N ASP A 337 -2.29 -18.66 24.81
CA ASP A 337 -1.40 -17.76 25.55
C ASP A 337 -0.06 -18.42 25.91
N GLU A 338 -0.06 -19.69 26.31
CA GLU A 338 1.17 -20.44 26.59
C GLU A 338 2.00 -20.67 25.31
N ALA A 339 1.33 -20.99 24.20
CA ALA A 339 1.98 -21.18 22.90
C ALA A 339 2.60 -19.89 22.37
N MET A 340 1.87 -18.78 22.45
CA MET A 340 2.37 -17.46 22.07
C MET A 340 3.51 -17.02 22.99
N ALA A 341 3.37 -17.17 24.31
CA ALA A 341 4.43 -16.86 25.26
C ALA A 341 5.70 -17.70 25.04
N GLN A 342 5.57 -18.97 24.60
CA GLN A 342 6.72 -19.80 24.24
C GLN A 342 7.40 -19.35 22.96
N LYS A 343 6.63 -18.91 21.95
CA LYS A 343 7.17 -18.34 20.71
C LYS A 343 7.94 -17.04 20.97
N TYR A 344 7.37 -16.13 21.78
CA TYR A 344 8.08 -14.91 22.23
C TYR A 344 9.25 -15.23 23.17
N ARG A 345 9.15 -16.29 24.00
CA ARG A 345 10.27 -16.75 24.82
C ARG A 345 11.41 -17.29 23.98
N ILE A 346 11.16 -17.99 22.87
CA ILE A 346 12.20 -18.46 21.95
C ILE A 346 12.83 -17.28 21.19
N GLU A 347 12.14 -16.16 20.97
CA GLU A 347 12.79 -14.92 20.54
C GLU A 347 13.72 -14.35 21.63
N THR A 348 13.35 -14.42 22.91
CA THR A 348 14.25 -14.02 24.01
C THR A 348 15.33 -15.07 24.37
N VAL A 349 15.09 -16.36 24.08
CA VAL A 349 15.96 -17.51 24.42
C VAL A 349 16.81 -17.98 23.23
N SER A 350 16.50 -17.58 22.00
CA SER A 350 17.44 -17.65 20.86
C SER A 350 18.61 -16.66 20.99
N ILE A 351 18.53 -15.79 22.01
CA ILE A 351 19.65 -15.00 22.54
C ILE A 351 20.33 -15.73 23.73
N GLU A 352 19.75 -16.80 24.32
CA GLU A 352 20.19 -17.41 25.59
C GLU A 352 20.39 -18.96 25.68
N GLU A 353 20.10 -19.80 24.69
CA GLU A 353 20.52 -21.24 24.70
C GLU A 353 21.59 -21.51 23.61
N SER A 354 22.89 -21.51 23.94
CA SER A 354 23.55 -22.71 24.47
C SER A 354 24.52 -22.42 25.63
N TYR A 355 24.00 -22.17 26.83
CA TYR A 355 24.83 -22.06 28.04
C TYR A 355 25.30 -23.43 28.58
N GLU A 356 24.62 -24.53 28.25
CA GLU A 356 24.94 -25.88 28.77
C GLU A 356 25.89 -26.72 27.88
N ASP A 357 25.88 -26.57 26.55
CA ASP A 357 26.87 -27.23 25.67
C ASP A 357 28.30 -26.66 25.86
N ILE A 358 28.37 -25.46 26.43
CA ILE A 358 29.62 -24.81 26.85
C ILE A 358 30.11 -25.39 28.18
N LEU A 359 29.20 -25.70 29.11
CA LEU A 359 29.53 -26.19 30.47
C LEU A 359 30.08 -27.62 30.49
N LEU A 360 29.67 -28.49 29.56
CA LEU A 360 30.20 -29.85 29.45
C LEU A 360 31.59 -29.90 28.79
N LYS A 361 31.97 -28.89 27.99
CA LYS A 361 33.31 -28.75 27.43
C LYS A 361 34.29 -27.98 28.33
N SER A 362 33.80 -27.16 29.26
CA SER A 362 34.64 -26.34 30.14
C SER A 362 35.20 -27.06 31.36
N ALA A 363 34.86 -28.34 31.61
CA ALA A 363 35.37 -29.08 32.77
C ALA A 363 36.77 -29.68 32.59
N ARG A 364 37.38 -29.61 31.40
CA ARG A 364 38.74 -30.11 31.17
C ARG A 364 39.45 -29.26 30.13
N ILE A 365 40.14 -28.22 30.58
CA ILE A 365 41.60 -28.10 30.43
C ILE A 365 41.97 -26.74 31.03
N ASP A 366 42.62 -26.87 32.17
CA ASP A 366 43.02 -25.81 33.07
C ASP A 366 44.26 -25.05 32.54
N ALA A 367 44.40 -23.82 33.02
CA ALA A 367 45.63 -23.04 33.08
C ALA A 367 46.34 -22.65 31.74
N LYS A 368 45.88 -21.57 31.07
CA LYS A 368 46.80 -20.57 30.46
C LYS A 368 46.23 -19.28 29.83
N GLN A 369 44.92 -19.05 29.75
CA GLN A 369 44.40 -17.83 29.10
C GLN A 369 43.57 -16.98 30.06
N LYS A 370 44.18 -15.89 30.55
CA LYS A 370 43.45 -14.73 31.06
C LYS A 370 43.76 -13.57 30.12
N ILE A 371 42.68 -12.91 29.68
CA ILE A 371 42.61 -11.64 28.93
C ILE A 371 42.78 -11.78 27.41
N SER A 372 41.70 -12.21 26.75
CA SER A 372 41.37 -11.85 25.35
C SER A 372 39.85 -11.94 25.18
N GLY A 373 39.14 -10.83 25.42
CA GLY A 373 37.67 -10.79 25.43
C GLY A 373 37.12 -9.51 24.79
N PHE A 374 37.71 -9.12 23.65
CA PHE A 374 37.09 -8.20 22.72
C PHE A 374 37.01 -8.89 21.37
N THR A 375 35.81 -9.09 20.85
CA THR A 375 35.57 -9.56 19.49
C THR A 375 34.49 -8.67 18.88
N PHE A 376 34.93 -7.65 18.14
CA PHE A 376 34.13 -7.15 17.01
C PHE A 376 34.16 -8.26 15.96
N THR A 377 33.02 -8.58 15.36
CA THR A 377 32.95 -9.51 14.25
C THR A 377 33.59 -8.89 13.01
N GLN A 378 34.84 -9.27 12.72
CA GLN A 378 35.37 -9.26 11.36
C GLN A 378 36.11 -10.58 11.09
N MET A 379 35.93 -11.08 9.86
CA MET A 379 36.46 -12.34 9.34
C MET A 379 37.97 -12.48 9.55
N ASP A 380 38.41 -13.67 9.95
CA ASP A 380 39.79 -14.09 10.19
C ASP A 380 40.72 -13.92 8.97
N PHE A 381 41.31 -12.74 8.74
CA PHE A 381 42.45 -12.61 7.83
C PHE A 381 43.76 -12.95 8.57
N HIS A 382 44.15 -14.23 8.51
CA HIS A 382 45.54 -14.61 8.83
C HIS A 382 46.43 -14.34 7.63
N LYS A 383 47.45 -13.49 7.76
CA LYS A 383 48.49 -13.39 6.73
C LYS A 383 49.37 -14.63 6.77
N MET A 384 49.40 -15.39 5.68
CA MET A 384 50.31 -16.52 5.54
C MET A 384 51.71 -15.99 5.28
N VAL A 385 52.67 -16.32 6.15
CA VAL A 385 54.06 -15.87 6.01
C VAL A 385 54.95 -17.09 5.75
N LYS A 386 55.87 -16.97 4.80
CA LYS A 386 56.76 -18.06 4.41
C LYS A 386 57.92 -18.13 5.40
N LYS A 387 57.98 -19.18 6.21
CA LYS A 387 59.08 -19.46 7.14
C LYS A 387 59.68 -20.81 6.78
N ASP A 388 60.98 -20.83 6.51
CA ASP A 388 61.73 -22.02 6.07
C ASP A 388 61.11 -22.74 4.85
N GLY A 389 60.55 -21.96 3.93
CA GLY A 389 59.95 -22.46 2.68
C GLY A 389 58.50 -22.95 2.79
N VAL A 390 57.92 -23.02 4.00
CA VAL A 390 56.52 -23.42 4.23
C VAL A 390 55.69 -22.23 4.70
N LEU A 391 54.46 -22.10 4.19
CA LEU A 391 53.51 -21.05 4.57
C LEU A 391 52.89 -21.39 5.93
N VAL A 392 53.04 -20.51 6.92
CA VAL A 392 52.49 -20.68 8.27
C VAL A 392 51.67 -19.43 8.67
N LYS A 393 50.58 -19.62 9.42
CA LYS A 393 49.72 -18.53 9.94
C LYS A 393 50.43 -17.75 11.05
N SER A 394 50.35 -16.41 11.04
CA SER A 394 50.81 -15.55 12.15
C SER A 394 49.79 -15.47 13.30
N ALA A 395 50.22 -15.03 14.49
CA ALA A 395 49.35 -14.84 15.66
C ALA A 395 48.44 -13.61 15.54
N PRO A 396 47.29 -13.54 16.26
CA PRO A 396 46.32 -12.44 16.14
C PRO A 396 46.73 -11.20 16.96
N GLU A 397 46.61 -10.00 16.38
CA GLU A 397 46.67 -8.71 17.09
C GLU A 397 45.25 -8.33 17.59
N THR A 398 45.11 -7.78 18.81
CA THR A 398 43.80 -7.34 19.35
C THR A 398 43.46 -5.91 18.90
N GLU A 399 42.33 -5.76 18.22
CA GLU A 399 41.94 -4.53 17.50
C GLU A 399 41.65 -3.29 18.37
N ILE A 400 41.64 -3.35 19.70
CA ILE A 400 41.41 -2.15 20.52
C ILE A 400 42.64 -1.29 20.70
N THR A 401 43.82 -1.88 20.63
CA THR A 401 45.04 -1.08 20.78
C THR A 401 45.34 -0.32 19.50
N GLY A 402 45.74 0.94 19.63
CA GLY A 402 45.92 1.81 18.48
C GLY A 402 45.68 3.27 18.81
N TRP A 403 45.88 4.13 17.81
CA TRP A 403 45.62 5.55 17.94
C TRP A 403 44.14 5.84 17.78
N TYR A 404 43.64 6.75 18.60
CA TYR A 404 42.25 7.16 18.62
C TYR A 404 42.14 8.67 18.76
N GLN A 405 41.03 9.19 18.27
CA GLN A 405 40.66 10.58 18.40
C GLN A 405 39.19 10.70 18.83
N PHE A 406 38.94 11.47 19.88
CA PHE A 406 37.63 11.96 20.25
C PHE A 406 37.21 13.06 19.27
N ILE A 407 35.96 12.99 18.80
CA ILE A 407 35.39 13.99 17.89
C ILE A 407 34.28 14.77 18.60
N PRO A 408 34.32 16.12 18.57
CA PRO A 408 35.35 16.95 17.91
C PRO A 408 36.70 16.99 18.66
N LYS A 409 37.83 17.05 17.95
CA LYS A 409 39.16 17.26 18.59
C LYS A 409 39.31 18.73 18.94
N GLU A 410 39.16 19.05 20.22
CA GLU A 410 39.31 20.44 20.69
C GLU A 410 40.73 20.77 21.18
N ASN A 411 41.49 19.78 21.66
CA ASN A 411 42.84 19.95 22.22
C ASN A 411 43.60 18.61 22.24
N ASP A 412 44.80 18.61 22.81
CA ASP A 412 45.71 17.45 22.80
C ASP A 412 45.32 16.34 23.79
N TRP A 413 44.28 16.55 24.61
CA TRP A 413 43.66 15.49 25.40
C TRP A 413 42.80 14.56 24.53
N HIS A 414 42.18 15.11 23.48
CA HIS A 414 41.24 14.40 22.60
C HIS A 414 41.89 13.45 21.59
N THR A 415 43.22 13.39 21.51
CA THR A 415 43.93 12.40 20.69
C THR A 415 44.88 11.62 21.58
N GLY A 416 44.91 10.31 21.41
CA GLY A 416 45.71 9.46 22.26
C GLY A 416 45.77 8.03 21.78
N ILE A 417 46.63 7.25 22.41
CA ILE A 417 46.79 5.84 22.12
C ILE A 417 46.11 5.04 23.23
N ILE A 418 45.32 4.05 22.82
CA ILE A 418 44.86 3.00 23.72
C ILE A 418 45.85 1.86 23.64
N PHE A 419 46.37 1.44 24.79
CA PHE A 419 47.32 0.35 24.90
C PHE A 419 47.06 -0.46 26.16
N PHE A 420 47.64 -1.67 26.17
CA PHE A 420 47.48 -2.59 27.27
C PHE A 420 48.76 -2.61 28.11
N GLU A 421 48.66 -2.32 29.40
CA GLU A 421 49.79 -2.38 30.31
C GLU A 421 49.42 -3.13 31.60
N LYS A 422 50.18 -4.18 31.93
CA LYS A 422 50.02 -4.98 33.16
C LYS A 422 48.59 -5.47 33.46
N GLY A 423 47.80 -5.78 32.45
CA GLY A 423 46.43 -6.28 32.65
C GLY A 423 45.33 -5.22 32.54
N GLN A 424 45.68 -3.94 32.37
CA GLN A 424 44.76 -2.81 32.35
C GLN A 424 44.82 -2.06 31.02
N LEU A 425 43.66 -1.69 30.47
CA LEU A 425 43.57 -0.75 29.33
C LEU A 425 43.91 0.65 29.83
N LYS A 426 44.76 1.35 29.09
CA LYS A 426 45.13 2.73 29.39
C LYS A 426 44.96 3.60 28.17
N TRP A 427 44.53 4.83 28.42
CA TRP A 427 44.65 5.92 27.46
C TRP A 427 45.89 6.74 27.78
N LYS A 428 46.70 7.04 26.77
CA LYS A 428 47.73 8.08 26.84
C LYS A 428 47.42 9.14 25.79
N ASN A 429 47.13 10.35 26.23
CA ASN A 429 46.85 11.46 25.32
C ASN A 429 48.15 12.06 24.73
N GLU A 430 48.01 12.93 23.73
CA GLU A 430 49.14 13.66 23.13
C GLU A 430 49.77 14.67 24.10
N ALA A 431 49.05 15.11 25.13
CA ALA A 431 49.60 15.91 26.25
C ALA A 431 50.49 15.09 27.22
N GLY A 432 50.64 13.78 27.01
CA GLY A 432 51.49 12.89 27.80
C GLY A 432 50.87 12.42 29.12
N VAL A 433 49.59 12.71 29.34
CA VAL A 433 48.82 12.31 30.52
C VAL A 433 48.14 10.98 30.25
N GLU A 434 48.16 10.11 31.25
CA GLU A 434 47.68 8.73 31.18
C GLU A 434 46.67 8.46 32.28
N TRP A 435 45.64 7.67 31.96
CA TRP A 435 44.70 7.14 32.95
C TRP A 435 44.17 5.78 32.51
N ASN A 436 43.58 5.06 33.46
CA ASN A 436 43.01 3.75 33.19
C ASN A 436 41.67 3.85 32.48
N LEU A 437 41.38 2.90 31.59
CA LEU A 437 40.07 2.72 30.98
C LEU A 437 39.46 1.41 31.47
N GLN A 438 38.17 1.44 31.79
CA GLN A 438 37.35 0.27 32.10
C GLN A 438 36.32 0.05 30.99
N PRO A 439 36.29 -1.12 30.34
CA PRO A 439 35.25 -1.43 29.38
C PRO A 439 33.91 -1.64 30.09
N ASP A 440 32.89 -0.89 29.68
CA ASP A 440 31.49 -1.15 30.00
C ASP A 440 30.86 -1.96 28.86
N ILE A 441 30.93 -3.27 29.07
CA ILE A 441 30.59 -4.28 28.09
C ILE A 441 29.09 -4.26 27.78
N ASN A 442 28.24 -3.85 28.73
CA ASN A 442 26.79 -3.86 28.56
C ASN A 442 26.28 -2.71 27.69
N ASN A 443 27.05 -1.62 27.62
CA ASN A 443 26.68 -0.40 26.88
C ASN A 443 27.60 -0.12 25.69
N ASN A 444 28.55 -1.02 25.39
CA ASN A 444 29.55 -0.88 24.34
C ASN A 444 30.36 0.44 24.44
N LYS A 445 30.76 0.82 25.67
CA LYS A 445 31.51 2.04 25.98
C LYS A 445 32.86 1.70 26.66
N LEU A 446 33.84 2.60 26.53
CA LEU A 446 35.05 2.59 27.35
C LEU A 446 34.92 3.72 28.38
N ILE A 447 34.73 3.34 29.64
CA ILE A 447 34.62 4.26 30.77
C ILE A 447 36.01 4.67 31.23
N THR A 448 36.18 5.95 31.53
CA THR A 448 37.41 6.46 32.12
C THR A 448 37.51 6.10 33.61
N GLY A 449 38.67 5.67 34.06
CA GLY A 449 38.95 5.45 35.48
C GLY A 449 38.97 6.76 36.26
N GLU A 450 38.79 6.65 37.58
CA GLU A 450 38.82 7.78 38.54
C GLU A 450 40.18 8.51 38.58
N ASP A 451 41.22 7.95 37.96
CA ASP A 451 42.54 8.53 37.81
C ASP A 451 42.66 9.50 36.63
N ASN A 452 41.58 9.75 35.88
CA ASN A 452 41.54 10.76 34.83
C ASN A 452 41.50 12.18 35.41
N PRO A 453 42.57 12.98 35.24
CA PRO A 453 42.65 14.31 35.85
C PRO A 453 41.75 15.36 35.16
N TYR A 454 41.06 14.97 34.07
CA TYR A 454 40.17 15.82 33.30
C TYR A 454 38.68 15.52 33.54
N GLN A 455 38.35 14.65 34.51
CA GLN A 455 36.97 14.32 34.84
C GLN A 455 36.24 15.56 35.40
N THR A 456 35.32 16.13 34.62
CA THR A 456 34.40 17.19 35.06
C THR A 456 33.08 16.59 35.54
N GLU A 457 32.32 17.28 36.40
CA GLU A 457 30.98 16.87 36.91
C GLU A 457 29.91 16.66 35.80
N TYR A 458 30.28 16.85 34.54
CA TYR A 458 29.47 16.64 33.35
C TYR A 458 30.23 15.71 32.40
N GLU A 459 29.61 14.62 31.96
CA GLU A 459 30.12 13.73 30.91
C GLU A 459 29.50 14.15 29.55
N PRO A 460 30.26 14.77 28.63
CA PRO A 460 29.79 14.97 27.26
C PRO A 460 29.87 13.64 26.48
N ASP A 461 28.85 13.33 25.68
CA ASP A 461 28.89 12.19 24.75
C ASP A 461 29.89 12.48 23.62
N PHE A 462 31.05 11.83 23.64
CA PHE A 462 32.05 11.90 22.57
C PHE A 462 32.07 10.62 21.73
N MET A 463 32.30 10.75 20.42
CA MET A 463 32.58 9.60 19.55
C MET A 463 34.08 9.38 19.40
N ILE A 464 34.52 8.12 19.52
CA ILE A 464 35.91 7.70 19.38
C ILE A 464 36.11 7.07 17.99
N ILE A 465 37.09 7.53 17.22
CA ILE A 465 37.47 6.93 15.94
C ILE A 465 38.90 6.38 15.99
N LYS A 466 39.10 5.13 15.54
CA LYS A 466 40.41 4.47 15.43
C LYS A 466 41.16 4.96 14.18
N SER A 467 42.42 5.37 14.34
CA SER A 467 43.31 5.80 13.27
C SER A 467 44.40 4.74 13.01
N SER A 468 44.73 4.52 11.73
CA SER A 468 45.61 3.42 11.29
C SER A 468 47.11 3.73 11.40
N GLU A 469 47.54 4.98 11.54
CA GLU A 469 48.95 5.35 11.75
C GLU A 469 49.08 6.67 12.54
N LYS A 470 50.23 6.87 13.21
CA LYS A 470 50.65 8.14 13.83
C LYS A 470 50.99 9.16 12.75
N SER A 471 50.02 9.50 11.91
CA SER A 471 50.18 10.41 10.79
C SER A 471 49.89 11.85 11.23
N LYS A 472 51.01 12.54 11.49
CA LYS A 472 51.27 13.98 11.31
C LYS A 472 50.05 14.91 11.33
N SER A 473 49.93 15.63 12.45
CA SER A 473 49.67 17.09 12.50
C SER A 473 49.00 17.69 11.26
N VAL A 474 47.67 17.72 11.24
CA VAL A 474 46.98 18.85 10.61
C VAL A 474 47.15 20.02 11.60
N PRO A 475 47.68 21.17 11.16
CA PRO A 475 48.09 22.24 12.07
C PRO A 475 46.91 22.74 12.90
N GLN A 476 47.10 22.66 14.21
CA GLN A 476 46.26 23.29 15.22
C GLN A 476 46.59 24.78 15.26
N SER A 477 45.54 25.58 15.36
CA SER A 477 45.52 26.98 15.81
C SER A 477 46.34 27.99 15.02
N GLU A 478 45.64 28.82 14.24
CA GLU A 478 45.52 30.22 14.65
C GLU A 478 44.04 30.54 14.79
N GLU A 479 43.68 31.01 15.98
CA GLU A 479 42.47 31.75 16.37
C GLU A 479 41.14 31.30 15.77
N TYR A 480 40.20 30.87 16.62
CA TYR A 480 38.77 31.01 16.34
C TYR A 480 38.46 32.48 15.99
N PRO A 481 37.99 32.80 14.77
CA PRO A 481 37.26 34.03 14.57
C PRO A 481 35.80 33.65 14.36
N ARG A 482 34.89 34.39 14.97
CA ARG A 482 33.43 34.29 14.81
C ARG A 482 32.96 34.64 13.37
N HIS A 483 33.67 34.24 12.31
CA HIS A 483 33.54 34.79 10.95
C HIS A 483 33.75 33.83 9.76
N LEU A 484 33.70 32.50 9.91
CA LEU A 484 33.92 31.58 8.77
C LEU A 484 32.79 30.55 8.57
N PHE A 485 31.62 31.02 8.14
CA PHE A 485 30.81 30.28 7.16
C PHE A 485 30.98 30.96 5.80
N ARG A 486 32.22 31.03 5.29
CA ARG A 486 32.45 31.33 3.88
C ARG A 486 32.39 30.01 3.13
N LEU A 487 31.44 29.93 2.19
CA LEU A 487 31.25 28.83 1.24
C LEU A 487 32.60 28.34 0.70
N SER A 488 33.05 27.18 1.17
CA SER A 488 34.10 26.39 0.52
C SER A 488 33.43 25.40 -0.45
N GLN A 489 34.17 24.90 -1.45
CA GLN A 489 33.64 23.89 -2.40
C GLN A 489 33.10 22.62 -1.71
N GLU A 490 33.46 22.36 -0.45
CA GLU A 490 33.01 21.22 0.36
C GLU A 490 31.74 21.50 1.20
N THR A 491 31.24 22.74 1.21
CA THR A 491 30.08 23.20 2.03
C THR A 491 28.93 23.77 1.20
N VAL A 492 28.92 23.51 -0.11
CA VAL A 492 27.81 23.90 -0.99
C VAL A 492 26.63 22.97 -0.72
N PRO A 493 25.41 23.50 -0.44
CA PRO A 493 24.23 22.67 -0.24
C PRO A 493 23.98 21.76 -1.45
N SER A 494 23.49 20.54 -1.21
CA SER A 494 23.28 19.57 -2.28
C SER A 494 22.39 20.16 -3.39
N ILE A 495 22.80 19.93 -4.64
CA ILE A 495 22.04 20.33 -5.85
C ILE A 495 21.02 19.23 -6.23
N SER A 496 20.93 18.16 -5.44
CA SER A 496 20.09 17.01 -5.76
C SER A 496 18.60 17.40 -5.82
N ASN A 497 18.00 17.22 -6.99
CA ASN A 497 16.57 17.45 -7.19
C ASN A 497 15.79 16.19 -6.80
N ILE A 498 15.32 16.19 -5.56
CA ILE A 498 14.48 15.12 -4.99
C ILE A 498 13.10 14.96 -5.62
N TRP A 499 12.62 15.89 -6.45
CA TRP A 499 11.36 15.72 -7.17
C TRP A 499 11.40 14.59 -8.22
N PHE A 500 12.58 14.26 -8.75
CA PHE A 500 12.75 13.35 -9.89
C PHE A 500 13.84 12.28 -9.67
N GLN A 501 14.35 12.12 -8.45
CA GLN A 501 15.44 11.18 -8.14
C GLN A 501 15.01 10.12 -7.13
N LYS A 502 15.41 8.85 -7.38
CA LYS A 502 15.24 7.74 -6.43
C LYS A 502 16.30 7.88 -5.33
N LEU A 503 15.90 8.14 -4.08
CA LEU A 503 16.81 8.46 -2.96
C LEU A 503 17.84 7.34 -2.72
N SER A 504 19.13 7.62 -2.91
CA SER A 504 20.23 6.74 -2.50
C SER A 504 20.63 7.00 -1.03
N THR A 505 21.48 6.15 -0.46
CA THR A 505 22.11 6.36 0.86
C THR A 505 22.98 7.62 0.90
N GLU A 506 23.62 7.97 -0.23
CA GLU A 506 24.37 9.22 -0.40
C GLU A 506 23.43 10.44 -0.35
N ASN A 507 22.27 10.38 -1.02
CA ASN A 507 21.27 11.46 -0.96
C ASN A 507 20.77 11.70 0.47
N LEU A 508 20.53 10.63 1.24
CA LEU A 508 20.12 10.74 2.65
C LEU A 508 21.22 11.35 3.54
N PHE A 509 22.48 11.01 3.30
CA PHE A 509 23.61 11.62 3.99
C PHE A 509 23.77 13.10 3.64
N ASP A 510 23.57 13.46 2.38
CA ASP A 510 23.58 14.84 1.91
C ASP A 510 22.42 15.64 2.51
N ILE A 511 21.20 15.08 2.57
CA ILE A 511 20.05 15.72 3.25
C ILE A 511 20.34 15.92 4.74
N LYS A 512 21.00 14.97 5.42
CA LYS A 512 21.41 15.13 6.83
C LYS A 512 22.46 16.24 6.98
N LYS A 513 23.44 16.30 6.09
CA LYS A 513 24.44 17.37 6.06
C LYS A 513 23.81 18.73 5.80
N ASP A 514 22.94 18.83 4.79
CA ASP A 514 22.21 20.03 4.44
C ASP A 514 21.33 20.48 5.62
N LYS A 515 20.66 19.56 6.32
CA LYS A 515 19.91 19.86 7.55
C LYS A 515 20.80 20.54 8.60
N ILE A 516 21.94 19.92 8.94
CA ILE A 516 22.87 20.47 9.94
C ILE A 516 23.41 21.84 9.49
N LEU A 517 23.78 21.97 8.22
CA LEU A 517 24.28 23.21 7.64
C LEU A 517 23.23 24.32 7.73
N ILE A 518 22.00 24.04 7.32
CA ILE A 518 20.88 25.00 7.34
C ILE A 518 20.53 25.38 8.77
N GLU A 519 20.41 24.42 9.69
CA GLU A 519 20.16 24.69 11.11
C GLU A 519 21.25 25.57 11.73
N SER A 520 22.51 25.38 11.32
CA SER A 520 23.61 26.24 11.76
C SER A 520 23.51 27.67 11.21
N MET A 521 23.19 27.82 9.91
CA MET A 521 23.04 29.13 9.26
C MET A 521 21.86 29.92 9.83
N GLN A 522 20.77 29.24 10.20
CA GLN A 522 19.57 29.88 10.73
C GLN A 522 19.76 30.57 12.08
N LYS A 523 20.85 30.27 12.80
CA LYS A 523 21.24 30.99 14.02
C LYS A 523 21.73 32.42 13.73
N ASN A 524 22.20 32.70 12.52
CA ASN A 524 22.60 34.05 12.11
C ASN A 524 21.94 34.43 10.75
N PRO A 525 20.88 35.27 10.76
CA PRO A 525 20.18 35.67 9.54
C PRO A 525 21.05 36.32 8.45
N LEU A 526 22.24 36.82 8.83
CA LEU A 526 23.19 37.43 7.90
C LEU A 526 23.95 36.42 7.03
N ASP A 527 24.02 35.16 7.45
CA ASP A 527 24.86 34.11 6.85
C ASP A 527 24.05 33.06 6.05
N VAL A 528 22.72 33.16 6.06
CA VAL A 528 21.82 32.23 5.37
C VAL A 528 21.87 32.44 3.85
N ILE A 529 22.20 31.37 3.13
CA ILE A 529 22.14 31.30 1.66
C ILE A 529 20.93 30.52 1.17
N ALA A 530 20.52 30.77 -0.08
CA ALA A 530 19.47 30.02 -0.74
C ALA A 530 19.91 28.58 -1.01
N HIS A 531 19.07 27.61 -0.66
CA HIS A 531 19.29 26.21 -1.02
C HIS A 531 18.86 26.00 -2.49
N PRO A 532 19.64 25.26 -3.30
CA PRO A 532 19.28 24.95 -4.68
C PRO A 532 17.92 24.26 -4.86
N GLY A 533 17.44 23.51 -3.86
CA GLY A 533 16.16 22.80 -3.89
C GLY A 533 14.95 23.73 -3.73
N ALA A 534 15.16 24.97 -3.28
CA ALA A 534 14.10 25.95 -3.09
C ALA A 534 13.36 26.29 -4.40
N GLN A 535 14.01 26.13 -5.56
CA GLN A 535 13.39 26.34 -6.86
C GLN A 535 12.25 25.37 -7.18
N PHE A 536 12.24 24.19 -6.54
CA PHE A 536 11.20 23.19 -6.74
C PHE A 536 10.10 23.28 -5.68
N THR A 537 10.48 23.41 -4.41
CA THR A 537 9.53 23.66 -3.32
C THR A 537 10.19 24.47 -2.22
N PRO A 538 9.57 25.57 -1.77
CA PRO A 538 8.27 26.11 -2.19
C PRO A 538 8.27 26.80 -3.57
N GLY A 539 9.40 26.88 -4.26
CA GLY A 539 9.53 27.59 -5.54
C GLY A 539 10.08 29.00 -5.35
N LEU A 540 10.35 29.67 -6.47
CA LEU A 540 10.82 31.06 -6.48
C LEU A 540 9.72 32.02 -6.97
N PRO A 541 9.75 33.30 -6.58
CA PRO A 541 8.91 34.32 -7.19
C PRO A 541 9.16 34.44 -8.70
N ILE A 542 8.17 34.93 -9.45
CA ILE A 542 8.32 35.22 -10.89
C ILE A 542 9.57 36.08 -11.11
N GLU A 543 10.41 35.65 -12.05
CA GLU A 543 11.65 36.33 -12.42
C GLU A 543 11.43 37.80 -12.78
N GLY A 544 12.33 38.68 -12.33
CA GLY A 544 12.23 40.13 -12.54
C GLY A 544 11.31 40.88 -11.57
N SER A 545 10.61 40.17 -10.67
CA SER A 545 9.81 40.81 -9.62
C SER A 545 10.70 41.48 -8.57
N SER A 546 10.18 42.52 -7.90
CA SER A 546 10.90 43.24 -6.84
C SER A 546 10.27 42.98 -5.46
N PRO A 547 11.08 42.85 -4.39
CA PRO A 547 10.58 42.80 -3.02
C PRO A 547 9.86 44.10 -2.64
N VAL A 548 8.91 44.00 -1.70
CA VAL A 548 8.09 45.11 -1.23
C VAL A 548 8.30 45.39 0.26
N VAL A 549 7.84 46.57 0.68
CA VAL A 549 7.55 46.88 2.07
C VAL A 549 6.04 46.86 2.23
N HIS A 550 5.52 45.92 3.00
CA HIS A 550 4.09 45.74 3.19
C HIS A 550 3.69 46.06 4.63
N LYS A 551 2.68 46.91 4.79
CA LYS A 551 2.12 47.29 6.10
C LYS A 551 0.71 46.75 6.19
N PHE A 552 0.39 46.14 7.33
CA PHE A 552 -0.91 45.52 7.56
C PHE A 552 -1.27 45.54 9.04
N GLN A 553 -2.51 45.19 9.34
CA GLN A 553 -3.03 45.03 10.69
C GLN A 553 -3.59 43.61 10.85
N ILE A 554 -3.50 43.08 12.07
CA ILE A 554 -4.09 41.80 12.44
C ILE A 554 -5.31 42.08 13.29
N ASN A 555 -6.47 41.57 12.86
CA ASN A 555 -7.71 41.64 13.61
C ASN A 555 -8.05 40.24 14.12
N LYS A 556 -7.70 39.96 15.39
CA LYS A 556 -8.10 38.71 16.05
C LYS A 556 -9.56 38.79 16.48
N ILE A 557 -10.36 37.81 16.06
CA ILE A 557 -11.72 37.62 16.58
C ILE A 557 -11.57 36.73 17.79
N ILE A 558 -12.06 37.16 18.96
CA ILE A 558 -12.12 36.31 20.16
C ILE A 558 -13.51 35.68 20.17
N SER A 559 -13.59 34.36 19.98
CA SER A 559 -14.87 33.65 20.07
C SER A 559 -15.30 33.53 21.54
N PRO A 560 -16.57 33.78 21.89
CA PRO A 560 -17.04 33.75 23.27
C PRO A 560 -17.26 32.33 23.87
N THR A 561 -16.87 31.25 23.19
CA THR A 561 -17.17 29.87 23.62
C THR A 561 -15.92 28.98 23.73
N ASP A 562 -15.72 28.40 24.91
CA ASP A 562 -14.61 27.50 25.31
C ASP A 562 -14.63 26.09 24.66
N VAL A 563 -15.43 25.87 23.62
CA VAL A 563 -15.46 24.56 22.94
C VAL A 563 -14.32 24.52 21.94
N HIS A 564 -13.14 24.16 22.44
CA HIS A 564 -11.96 23.91 21.63
C HIS A 564 -12.25 22.75 20.67
N ILE A 565 -12.37 23.06 19.37
CA ILE A 565 -12.11 22.08 18.32
C ILE A 565 -10.70 21.55 18.58
N HIS A 566 -10.48 20.23 18.49
CA HIS A 566 -9.16 19.62 18.64
C HIS A 566 -8.24 20.04 17.47
N MET A 567 -7.79 21.29 17.50
CA MET A 567 -6.80 21.84 16.58
C MET A 567 -5.45 21.71 17.27
N SER A 568 -4.73 20.65 16.93
CA SER A 568 -3.39 20.36 17.44
C SER A 568 -2.35 21.25 16.75
N GLY A 569 -2.32 22.56 17.06
CA GLY A 569 -1.25 23.44 16.52
C GLY A 569 -1.42 24.92 16.83
N ASP A 570 -0.31 25.67 16.81
CA ASP A 570 -0.29 27.13 16.97
C ASP A 570 -1.15 27.83 15.89
N ASN A 571 -1.76 28.96 16.23
CA ASN A 571 -2.66 29.69 15.33
C ASN A 571 -1.89 30.54 14.32
N TRP A 572 -2.27 30.51 13.03
CA TRP A 572 -1.52 31.19 11.96
C TRP A 572 -2.32 32.33 11.33
N PHE A 573 -1.78 33.55 11.41
CA PHE A 573 -2.25 34.71 10.66
C PHE A 573 -1.51 34.83 9.33
N SER A 574 -2.26 34.66 8.24
CA SER A 574 -1.79 34.88 6.88
C SER A 574 -1.43 36.35 6.64
N THR A 575 -0.28 36.59 6.00
CA THR A 575 0.21 37.95 5.70
C THR A 575 0.01 38.35 4.23
N GLY A 576 -0.21 37.38 3.33
CA GLY A 576 -0.20 37.63 1.87
C GLY A 576 1.20 37.93 1.31
N LEU A 577 2.26 37.50 2.02
CA LEU A 577 3.65 37.72 1.64
C LEU A 577 4.40 36.39 1.51
N PHE A 578 5.42 36.39 0.66
CA PHE A 578 6.30 35.27 0.39
C PHE A 578 7.76 35.68 0.54
N ALA A 579 8.53 34.95 1.33
CA ALA A 579 9.97 35.09 1.42
C ALA A 579 10.63 34.26 0.30
N SER A 580 11.50 34.88 -0.50
CA SER A 580 12.34 34.12 -1.43
C SER A 580 13.48 33.42 -0.68
N ALA A 581 13.98 32.31 -1.22
CA ALA A 581 15.13 31.60 -0.65
C ALA A 581 16.35 32.52 -0.46
N GLY A 582 16.97 32.48 0.71
CA GLY A 582 18.13 33.30 1.08
C GLY A 582 17.87 34.81 1.23
N GLN A 583 16.62 35.25 1.02
CA GLN A 583 16.25 36.66 1.10
C GLN A 583 16.03 37.07 2.57
N LYS A 584 16.70 38.16 2.97
CA LYS A 584 16.47 38.77 4.29
C LYS A 584 15.10 39.41 4.36
N ILE A 585 14.36 39.06 5.41
CA ILE A 585 13.05 39.62 5.75
C ILE A 585 13.18 40.40 7.04
N THR A 586 12.78 41.67 7.03
CA THR A 586 12.77 42.51 8.24
C THR A 586 11.34 42.74 8.67
N ILE A 587 11.04 42.45 9.93
CA ILE A 587 9.74 42.58 10.56
C ILE A 587 9.82 43.68 11.61
N LYS A 588 9.02 44.73 11.46
CA LYS A 588 8.79 45.71 12.53
C LYS A 588 7.59 45.26 13.35
N VAL A 589 7.86 44.89 14.60
CA VAL A 589 6.85 44.40 15.55
C VAL A 589 6.19 45.60 16.22
N PRO A 590 4.85 45.65 16.29
CA PRO A 590 4.16 46.68 17.06
C PRO A 590 4.65 46.69 18.51
N LYS A 591 4.93 47.88 19.06
CA LYS A 591 5.53 48.04 20.40
C LYS A 591 4.78 47.26 21.49
N ASP A 592 3.46 47.23 21.42
CA ASP A 592 2.59 46.56 22.40
C ASP A 592 2.60 45.03 22.29
N LEU A 593 3.21 44.47 21.23
CA LEU A 593 3.28 43.04 20.95
C LEU A 593 4.70 42.48 21.01
N VAL A 594 5.70 43.34 21.26
CA VAL A 594 7.08 42.91 21.51
C VAL A 594 7.10 42.09 22.80
N ASN A 595 7.73 40.92 22.78
CA ASN A 595 7.74 39.96 23.90
C ASN A 595 6.37 39.37 24.29
N ALA A 596 5.35 39.50 23.43
CA ALA A 596 4.05 38.89 23.68
C ALA A 596 4.04 37.35 23.50
N GLY A 597 5.16 36.74 23.11
CA GLY A 597 5.26 35.30 22.82
C GLY A 597 4.93 34.92 21.38
N LEU A 598 4.65 35.90 20.51
CA LEU A 598 4.40 35.70 19.09
C LEU A 598 5.65 35.21 18.35
N LYS A 599 5.43 34.46 17.27
CA LYS A 599 6.49 34.02 16.35
C LYS A 599 6.19 34.47 14.92
N ILE A 600 7.21 34.52 14.09
CA ILE A 600 7.10 34.60 12.63
C ILE A 600 7.45 33.23 12.05
N GLN A 601 6.64 32.73 11.12
CA GLN A 601 6.90 31.49 10.40
C GLN A 601 7.10 31.78 8.91
N ILE A 602 8.07 31.12 8.30
CA ILE A 602 8.25 31.07 6.85
C ILE A 602 8.09 29.62 6.42
N GLY A 603 7.11 29.36 5.56
CA GLY A 603 6.74 28.01 5.08
C GLY A 603 5.36 27.57 5.59
N SER A 604 4.65 26.81 4.75
CA SER A 604 3.31 26.26 5.06
C SER A 604 3.33 24.76 5.26
N HIS A 605 4.39 24.09 4.81
CA HIS A 605 4.49 22.64 4.76
C HIS A 605 5.15 22.12 6.04
N ILE A 606 4.34 21.52 6.90
CA ILE A 606 4.78 20.93 8.17
C ILE A 606 5.13 19.44 7.99
N TRP A 607 5.51 18.72 9.06
CA TRP A 607 5.87 17.29 9.04
C TRP A 607 7.21 16.89 8.41
N GLY A 608 8.25 17.71 8.60
CA GLY A 608 9.60 17.39 8.12
C GLY A 608 10.14 16.04 8.61
N ASP A 609 9.90 15.66 9.87
CA ASP A 609 10.38 14.37 10.40
C ASP A 609 9.70 13.16 9.76
N TYR A 610 8.38 13.24 9.55
CA TYR A 610 7.63 12.18 8.86
C TYR A 610 8.17 11.97 7.44
N ILE A 611 8.33 13.06 6.70
CA ILE A 611 8.85 13.03 5.32
C ILE A 611 10.28 12.50 5.28
N PHE A 612 11.13 12.92 6.22
CA PHE A 612 12.51 12.48 6.31
C PHE A 612 12.63 10.96 6.55
N ASN A 613 11.64 10.36 7.21
CA ASN A 613 11.60 8.93 7.50
C ASN A 613 10.90 8.09 6.40
N HIS A 614 10.46 8.70 5.29
CA HIS A 614 9.82 8.01 4.16
C HIS A 614 10.72 8.04 2.91
N MET A 615 10.78 6.94 2.14
CA MET A 615 11.70 6.81 1.00
C MET A 615 11.23 7.54 -0.28
N ASP A 616 10.00 8.02 -0.33
CA ASP A 616 9.41 8.76 -1.46
C ASP A 616 9.34 10.28 -1.21
N MET A 617 10.46 10.87 -0.79
CA MET A 617 10.52 12.33 -0.61
C MET A 617 10.49 13.04 -1.97
N ARG A 618 9.57 13.99 -2.14
CA ARG A 618 9.46 14.80 -3.37
C ARG A 618 9.80 16.26 -3.14
N ARG A 619 10.01 16.67 -1.89
CA ARG A 619 10.52 18.00 -1.52
C ARG A 619 11.43 17.86 -0.31
N PHE A 620 12.22 18.91 -0.03
CA PHE A 620 13.13 18.84 1.10
C PHE A 620 12.27 18.77 2.38
N PRO A 621 12.61 17.94 3.38
CA PRO A 621 11.68 17.67 4.46
C PRO A 621 11.45 18.90 5.33
N TYR A 622 12.55 19.57 5.69
CA TYR A 622 12.57 20.72 6.59
C TYR A 622 12.66 22.01 5.79
N ILE A 623 11.51 22.59 5.45
CA ILE A 623 11.44 23.86 4.69
C ILE A 623 10.63 24.95 5.40
N THR A 624 10.12 24.65 6.60
CA THR A 624 9.31 25.57 7.41
C THR A 624 10.05 25.89 8.70
N TYR A 625 10.18 27.17 9.02
CA TYR A 625 10.99 27.65 10.16
C TYR A 625 10.25 28.75 10.93
N GLN A 626 10.51 28.84 12.23
CA GLN A 626 9.91 29.82 13.13
C GLN A 626 10.97 30.62 13.90
N TRP A 627 10.70 31.90 14.14
CA TRP A 627 11.54 32.79 14.97
C TRP A 627 10.67 33.60 15.92
N ASN A 628 11.20 33.92 17.11
CA ASN A 628 10.48 34.74 18.09
C ASN A 628 10.37 36.21 17.63
N LEU A 629 9.27 36.86 18.02
CA LEU A 629 9.03 38.30 17.81
C LEU A 629 9.21 39.06 19.13
N ASP A 630 10.41 39.00 19.69
CA ASP A 630 10.81 39.53 21.00
C ASP A 630 11.48 40.92 20.95
N GLN A 631 11.70 41.45 19.74
CA GLN A 631 12.31 42.76 19.50
C GLN A 631 11.41 43.62 18.62
N SER A 632 11.58 44.95 18.70
CA SER A 632 10.83 45.90 17.86
C SER A 632 11.12 45.78 16.36
N GLU A 633 12.30 45.24 16.04
CA GLU A 633 12.71 44.90 14.68
C GLU A 633 13.39 43.55 14.73
N VAL A 634 12.89 42.59 13.96
CA VAL A 634 13.42 41.22 13.86
C VAL A 634 13.81 40.97 12.41
N ILE A 635 15.00 40.43 12.18
CA ILE A 635 15.47 40.04 10.85
C ILE A 635 15.53 38.52 10.80
N VAL A 636 14.86 37.93 9.82
CA VAL A 636 14.86 36.48 9.59
C VAL A 636 15.28 36.19 8.15
N ASN A 637 15.77 34.98 7.92
CA ASN A 637 16.19 34.53 6.60
C ASN A 637 15.99 33.01 6.50
N SER A 638 15.35 32.54 5.42
CA SER A 638 15.06 31.13 5.19
C SER A 638 15.82 30.63 3.96
N SER A 639 16.53 29.51 4.08
CA SER A 639 17.24 28.88 2.95
C SER A 639 16.29 28.40 1.84
N PHE A 640 15.02 28.14 2.16
CA PHE A 640 14.03 27.68 1.19
C PHE A 640 13.01 28.76 0.80
N GLY A 641 12.80 29.76 1.64
CA GLY A 641 11.68 30.69 1.47
C GLY A 641 10.33 30.06 1.82
N GLY A 642 9.23 30.69 1.42
CA GLY A 642 7.86 30.24 1.71
C GLY A 642 6.90 31.38 2.04
N LEU A 643 5.61 31.05 2.18
CA LEU A 643 4.61 32.00 2.69
C LEU A 643 4.95 32.42 4.12
N ILE A 644 4.67 33.67 4.45
CA ILE A 644 5.00 34.28 5.74
C ILE A 644 3.75 34.34 6.62
N TYR A 645 3.85 33.85 7.85
CA TYR A 645 2.77 33.83 8.84
C TYR A 645 3.21 34.47 10.16
N ILE A 646 2.29 35.18 10.81
CA ILE A 646 2.43 35.51 12.24
C ILE A 646 1.76 34.38 13.03
N VAL A 647 2.50 33.78 13.96
CA VAL A 647 2.07 32.61 14.72
C VAL A 647 1.77 33.03 16.15
N ASP A 648 0.56 32.70 16.59
CA ASP A 648 -0.02 32.96 17.90
C ASP A 648 -0.18 31.64 18.67
N PRO A 649 0.68 31.36 19.67
CA PRO A 649 0.64 30.10 20.40
C PRO A 649 -0.68 29.89 21.14
N VAL A 650 -1.33 28.73 20.96
CA VAL A 650 -2.71 28.45 21.44
C VAL A 650 -2.87 28.65 22.95
N ASN A 651 -1.81 28.40 23.72
CA ASN A 651 -1.84 28.47 25.18
C ASN A 651 -1.68 29.90 25.75
N GLN A 652 -1.65 30.92 24.89
CA GLN A 652 -1.46 32.31 25.29
C GLN A 652 -2.62 33.17 24.78
N GLN A 653 -3.40 33.75 25.69
CA GLN A 653 -4.44 34.73 25.34
C GLN A 653 -3.79 36.08 25.00
N ILE A 654 -3.19 36.18 23.82
CA ILE A 654 -2.55 37.40 23.35
C ILE A 654 -3.62 38.36 22.80
N ASN A 655 -3.66 39.57 23.36
CA ASN A 655 -4.53 40.65 22.87
C ASN A 655 -3.84 41.38 21.72
N PHE A 656 -4.55 41.57 20.60
CA PHE A 656 -4.07 42.34 19.44
C PHE A 656 -4.77 43.70 19.41
N PRO A 657 -4.11 44.80 19.80
CA PRO A 657 -4.70 46.13 19.74
C PRO A 657 -5.03 46.50 18.29
N LYS A 658 -6.23 47.04 18.05
CA LYS A 658 -6.67 47.49 16.70
C LYS A 658 -5.76 48.55 16.07
N THR A 659 -4.94 49.23 16.87
CA THR A 659 -3.99 50.25 16.44
C THR A 659 -2.60 49.69 16.07
N SER A 660 -2.35 48.41 16.32
CA SER A 660 -1.05 47.77 16.06
C SER A 660 -0.83 47.54 14.57
N SER A 661 0.07 48.32 13.97
CA SER A 661 0.48 48.19 12.57
C SER A 661 1.77 47.40 12.45
N TRP A 662 1.71 46.32 11.68
CA TRP A 662 2.87 45.52 11.29
C TRP A 662 3.53 46.13 10.05
N SER A 663 4.83 45.89 9.88
CA SER A 663 5.55 46.17 8.63
C SER A 663 6.53 45.06 8.35
N ILE A 664 6.45 44.46 7.17
CA ILE A 664 7.40 43.45 6.70
C ILE A 664 8.06 43.97 5.42
N SER A 665 9.39 43.94 5.35
CA SER A 665 10.16 44.36 4.17
C SER A 665 11.07 43.26 3.67
N GLY A 666 11.29 43.24 2.35
CA GLY A 666 12.13 42.23 1.68
C GLY A 666 11.36 41.01 1.18
N ALA A 667 10.03 40.99 1.34
CA ALA A 667 9.15 39.92 0.88
C ALA A 667 8.49 40.25 -0.47
N TYR A 668 7.94 39.25 -1.14
CA TYR A 668 7.16 39.38 -2.37
C TYR A 668 5.67 39.27 -2.07
N LEU A 669 4.83 39.94 -2.85
CA LEU A 669 3.38 39.77 -2.73
C LEU A 669 2.99 38.35 -3.16
N ALA A 670 2.15 37.70 -2.37
CA ALA A 670 1.53 36.43 -2.70
C ALA A 670 0.06 36.63 -3.09
N PRO A 671 -0.46 35.90 -4.08
CA PRO A 671 -1.89 35.94 -4.37
C PRO A 671 -2.70 35.55 -3.14
N ARG A 672 -3.47 36.49 -2.61
CA ARG A 672 -4.34 36.26 -1.46
C ARG A 672 -5.73 36.81 -1.72
N TYR A 673 -6.71 35.91 -1.76
CA TYR A 673 -8.11 36.26 -1.86
C TYR A 673 -8.77 36.18 -0.49
N ILE A 674 -9.39 37.26 -0.03
CA ILE A 674 -10.13 37.29 1.22
C ILE A 674 -11.60 37.55 0.92
N HIS A 675 -12.45 36.54 1.13
CA HIS A 675 -13.88 36.61 0.85
C HIS A 675 -14.53 37.80 1.56
N GLY A 676 -15.33 38.57 0.82
CA GLY A 676 -15.99 39.79 1.30
C GLY A 676 -15.07 41.00 1.52
N LYS A 677 -13.75 40.89 1.30
CA LYS A 677 -12.79 42.01 1.42
C LYS A 677 -12.02 42.31 0.14
N THR A 678 -11.55 41.28 -0.56
CA THR A 678 -10.85 41.45 -1.82
C THR A 678 -11.85 41.75 -2.94
N ALA A 679 -11.69 42.87 -3.63
CA ALA A 679 -12.56 43.19 -4.77
C ALA A 679 -12.28 42.23 -5.95
N LEU A 680 -13.33 41.70 -6.56
CA LEU A 680 -13.20 40.74 -7.67
C LEU A 680 -12.43 41.30 -8.89
N ASN A 681 -12.53 42.60 -9.15
CA ASN A 681 -11.78 43.23 -10.24
C ASN A 681 -10.28 43.26 -9.94
N ASP A 682 -9.90 43.61 -8.71
CA ASP A 682 -8.50 43.63 -8.28
C ASP A 682 -7.94 42.21 -8.28
N TRP A 683 -8.74 41.23 -7.83
CA TRP A 683 -8.41 39.81 -7.91
C TRP A 683 -8.07 39.38 -9.35
N LYS A 684 -8.98 39.61 -10.29
CA LYS A 684 -8.82 39.18 -11.69
C LYS A 684 -7.66 39.88 -12.41
N ASN A 685 -7.53 41.17 -12.18
CA ASN A 685 -6.63 42.02 -12.95
C ASN A 685 -5.21 42.02 -12.39
N GLU A 686 -5.07 41.92 -11.07
CA GLU A 686 -3.81 42.17 -10.37
C GLU A 686 -3.44 41.06 -9.37
N ILE A 687 -4.23 40.85 -8.32
CA ILE A 687 -3.80 40.08 -7.13
C ILE A 687 -3.52 38.62 -7.48
N ARG A 688 -4.35 37.98 -8.31
CA ARG A 688 -4.11 36.58 -8.74
C ARG A 688 -2.84 36.42 -9.57
N LYS A 689 -2.24 37.51 -10.04
CA LYS A 689 -1.01 37.56 -10.85
C LYS A 689 0.24 37.91 -10.03
N TYR A 690 0.10 38.11 -8.71
CA TYR A 690 1.25 38.37 -7.85
C TYR A 690 2.33 37.27 -7.92
N PRO A 691 3.59 37.64 -7.70
CA PRO A 691 4.72 36.84 -8.17
C PRO A 691 5.02 35.60 -7.34
N ALA A 692 4.49 35.46 -6.12
CA ALA A 692 4.77 34.28 -5.30
C ALA A 692 4.29 32.96 -5.96
N PRO A 693 5.00 31.85 -5.73
CA PRO A 693 4.65 30.53 -6.25
C PRO A 693 3.47 29.85 -5.52
N TRP A 694 3.09 30.37 -4.34
CA TRP A 694 1.97 29.88 -3.54
C TRP A 694 0.95 30.98 -3.28
N ALA A 695 -0.31 30.57 -3.16
CA ALA A 695 -1.46 31.44 -2.98
C ALA A 695 -2.33 30.97 -1.80
N GLU A 696 -3.11 31.89 -1.25
CA GLU A 696 -4.14 31.59 -0.25
C GLU A 696 -5.50 32.12 -0.68
N ILE A 697 -6.52 31.29 -0.60
CA ILE A 697 -7.92 31.68 -0.79
C ILE A 697 -8.63 31.43 0.53
N GLU A 698 -9.15 32.49 1.13
CA GLU A 698 -9.66 32.45 2.50
C GLU A 698 -11.04 33.08 2.66
N SER A 699 -11.72 32.59 3.69
CA SER A 699 -12.88 33.18 4.36
C SER A 699 -12.60 33.25 5.87
N ASP A 700 -13.58 33.70 6.66
CA ASP A 700 -13.53 33.57 8.12
C ASP A 700 -13.67 32.11 8.60
N LYS A 701 -13.98 31.16 7.70
CA LYS A 701 -14.21 29.74 8.02
C LYS A 701 -13.08 28.81 7.59
N VAL A 702 -12.49 29.06 6.42
CA VAL A 702 -11.46 28.20 5.82
C VAL A 702 -10.38 29.02 5.11
N ILE A 703 -9.16 28.49 5.07
CA ILE A 703 -8.04 28.94 4.25
C ILE A 703 -7.56 27.77 3.40
N LEU A 704 -7.50 27.94 2.09
CA LEU A 704 -6.92 27.00 1.14
C LEU A 704 -5.56 27.52 0.69
N THR A 705 -4.50 26.81 1.01
CA THR A 705 -3.13 27.10 0.57
C THR A 705 -2.77 26.18 -0.59
N VAL A 706 -2.60 26.77 -1.78
CA VAL A 706 -2.45 26.04 -3.06
C VAL A 706 -1.36 26.69 -3.93
N PRO A 707 -0.82 25.98 -4.94
CA PRO A 707 0.10 26.58 -5.89
C PRO A 707 -0.54 27.74 -6.67
N SER A 708 0.19 28.83 -6.86
CA SER A 708 -0.30 30.03 -7.55
C SER A 708 -0.71 29.78 -8.99
N HIS A 709 -0.11 28.80 -9.68
CA HIS A 709 -0.51 28.46 -11.05
C HIS A 709 -1.97 27.98 -11.13
N ALA A 710 -2.48 27.35 -10.07
CA ALA A 710 -3.83 26.81 -10.04
C ALA A 710 -4.91 27.89 -9.90
N ILE A 711 -4.56 29.09 -9.41
CA ILE A 711 -5.50 30.18 -9.17
C ILE A 711 -5.47 31.27 -10.24
N ARG A 712 -4.53 31.19 -11.21
CA ARG A 712 -4.35 32.23 -12.25
C ARG A 712 -5.62 32.44 -13.06
N ASP A 713 -6.40 31.38 -13.29
CA ASP A 713 -7.64 31.40 -14.06
C ASP A 713 -8.91 31.31 -13.17
N LEU A 714 -8.77 31.44 -11.85
CA LEU A 714 -9.91 31.43 -10.94
C LEU A 714 -10.62 32.79 -10.95
N ASP A 715 -11.60 32.95 -11.83
CA ASP A 715 -12.31 34.22 -12.00
C ASP A 715 -13.27 34.56 -10.86
N ASN A 716 -13.90 33.55 -10.23
CA ASN A 716 -14.93 33.77 -9.23
C ASN A 716 -14.64 32.99 -7.93
N PRO A 717 -13.70 33.48 -7.10
CA PRO A 717 -13.43 32.89 -5.80
C PRO A 717 -14.56 33.09 -4.77
N ASP A 718 -15.53 33.99 -4.98
CA ASP A 718 -16.67 34.18 -4.07
C ASP A 718 -17.57 32.94 -4.04
N ASP A 719 -17.99 32.45 -5.20
CA ASP A 719 -18.84 31.25 -5.31
C ASP A 719 -18.16 30.03 -4.66
N LEU A 720 -16.84 29.93 -4.79
CA LEU A 720 -16.03 28.90 -4.14
C LEU A 720 -16.03 29.05 -2.60
N MET A 721 -15.75 30.25 -2.10
CA MET A 721 -15.69 30.51 -0.66
C MET A 721 -17.06 30.44 0.02
N GLU A 722 -18.15 30.77 -0.70
CA GLU A 722 -19.53 30.56 -0.23
C GLU A 722 -19.84 29.07 -0.03
N PHE A 723 -19.41 28.20 -0.96
CA PHE A 723 -19.55 26.75 -0.79
C PHE A 723 -18.76 26.26 0.43
N TRP A 724 -17.49 26.64 0.53
CA TRP A 724 -16.63 26.22 1.63
C TRP A 724 -17.13 26.71 2.99
N ALA A 725 -17.58 27.96 3.09
CA ALA A 725 -18.15 28.50 4.32
C ALA A 725 -19.37 27.68 4.77
N ARG A 726 -20.27 27.30 3.84
CA ARG A 726 -21.40 26.41 4.15
C ARG A 726 -20.95 25.02 4.58
N ALA A 727 -19.90 24.45 3.98
CA ALA A 727 -19.37 23.15 4.36
C ALA A 727 -18.78 23.15 5.79
N ILE A 728 -18.01 24.19 6.15
CA ILE A 728 -17.44 24.33 7.50
C ILE A 728 -18.52 24.64 8.56
N ASP A 729 -19.54 25.42 8.19
CA ASP A 729 -20.70 25.67 9.05
C ASP A 729 -21.50 24.39 9.27
N ALA A 730 -21.69 23.56 8.24
CA ALA A 730 -22.33 22.26 8.38
C ALA A 730 -21.52 21.32 9.29
N ALA A 731 -20.19 21.31 9.16
CA ALA A 731 -19.34 20.56 10.07
C ALA A 731 -19.51 20.99 11.54
N ALA A 732 -19.65 22.31 11.78
CA ALA A 732 -19.92 22.86 13.10
C ALA A 732 -21.33 22.48 13.62
N ASP A 733 -22.34 22.54 12.75
CA ASP A 733 -23.71 22.15 13.10
C ASP A 733 -23.78 20.68 13.51
N LEU A 734 -23.18 19.79 12.72
CA LEU A 734 -23.15 18.36 13.04
C LEU A 734 -22.48 18.12 14.38
N ALA A 735 -21.36 18.79 14.65
CA ALA A 735 -20.63 18.75 15.92
C ALA A 735 -21.35 19.50 17.07
N SER A 736 -22.45 20.20 16.80
CA SER A 736 -23.17 21.05 17.75
C SER A 736 -22.29 22.07 18.46
N ILE A 737 -21.42 22.72 17.69
CA ILE A 737 -20.54 23.80 18.16
C ILE A 737 -20.87 25.12 17.46
N SER A 738 -20.29 26.21 17.94
CA SER A 738 -20.44 27.52 17.31
C SER A 738 -19.92 27.51 15.86
N ARG A 739 -20.70 28.11 14.94
CA ARG A 739 -20.25 28.42 13.58
C ARG A 739 -19.20 29.54 13.54
N VAL A 740 -19.08 30.32 14.62
CA VAL A 740 -18.03 31.35 14.74
C VAL A 740 -16.71 30.64 15.01
N ARG A 741 -15.73 30.90 14.14
CA ARG A 741 -14.38 30.36 14.28
C ARG A 741 -13.46 31.47 14.78
N GLU A 742 -12.71 31.20 15.84
CA GLU A 742 -11.60 32.07 16.26
C GLU A 742 -10.52 32.09 15.17
N PHE A 743 -10.25 30.90 14.62
CA PHE A 743 -9.34 30.69 13.50
C PHE A 743 -10.00 29.80 12.44
N PRO A 744 -9.90 30.15 11.15
CA PRO A 744 -10.44 29.35 10.07
C PRO A 744 -9.71 27.99 9.99
N GLN A 745 -10.41 26.94 9.53
CA GLN A 745 -9.76 25.67 9.19
C GLN A 745 -8.76 25.89 8.06
N ARG A 746 -7.61 25.19 8.07
CA ARG A 746 -6.55 25.43 7.10
C ARG A 746 -6.23 24.16 6.34
N TYR A 747 -6.31 24.22 5.02
CA TYR A 747 -5.89 23.17 4.11
C TYR A 747 -4.60 23.58 3.40
N VAL A 748 -3.59 22.74 3.41
CA VAL A 748 -2.33 22.95 2.69
C VAL A 748 -2.09 21.78 1.77
N THR A 749 -1.95 22.04 0.47
CA THR A 749 -1.60 20.98 -0.49
C THR A 749 -0.08 20.79 -0.48
N ASP A 750 0.39 19.58 -0.22
CA ASP A 750 1.81 19.26 -0.13
C ASP A 750 2.26 18.43 -1.33
N PRO A 751 3.25 18.89 -2.11
CA PRO A 751 3.75 18.12 -3.24
C PRO A 751 4.43 16.81 -2.86
N ASN A 752 4.76 16.59 -1.57
CA ASN A 752 5.35 15.36 -1.10
C ASN A 752 4.42 14.14 -1.26
N TRP A 753 3.11 14.33 -1.17
CA TRP A 753 2.14 13.24 -1.28
C TRP A 753 1.44 13.24 -2.64
N GLN A 754 1.43 12.08 -3.30
CA GLN A 754 0.65 11.87 -4.54
C GLN A 754 -0.82 11.55 -4.26
N TRP A 755 -1.11 10.93 -3.11
CA TRP A 755 -2.43 10.50 -2.70
C TRP A 755 -2.54 10.54 -1.17
N GLY A 756 -3.78 10.62 -0.69
CA GLY A 756 -4.09 10.71 0.73
C GLY A 756 -4.15 12.15 1.24
N ALA A 757 -4.51 12.26 2.51
CA ALA A 757 -4.56 13.48 3.27
C ALA A 757 -4.35 13.12 4.75
N HIS A 758 -4.11 14.10 5.60
CA HIS A 758 -4.14 13.89 7.04
C HIS A 758 -4.75 15.11 7.75
N ALA A 759 -5.45 14.84 8.84
CA ALA A 759 -6.05 15.84 9.70
C ALA A 759 -5.02 16.66 10.51
N GLY A 760 -5.50 17.70 11.18
CA GLY A 760 -4.68 18.61 11.98
C GLY A 760 -4.88 20.08 11.64
N TYR A 761 -3.96 20.92 12.10
CA TYR A 761 -3.92 22.33 11.75
C TYR A 761 -2.52 22.76 11.29
N PRO A 762 -2.26 22.80 9.97
CA PRO A 762 -3.19 22.53 8.85
C PRO A 762 -3.62 21.06 8.68
N ILE A 763 -4.77 20.88 8.04
CA ILE A 763 -5.12 19.66 7.30
C ILE A 763 -4.22 19.63 6.07
N MET A 764 -3.42 18.58 5.91
CA MET A 764 -2.54 18.48 4.76
C MET A 764 -3.14 17.57 3.70
N MET A 765 -3.11 18.03 2.46
CA MET A 765 -3.71 17.37 1.31
C MET A 765 -2.62 16.97 0.33
N ALA A 766 -2.76 15.82 -0.33
CA ALA A 766 -1.87 15.48 -1.44
C ALA A 766 -1.85 16.57 -2.52
N GLY A 767 -0.65 16.87 -3.03
CA GLY A 767 -0.41 17.91 -4.01
C GLY A 767 -1.37 17.86 -5.20
N PRO A 768 -1.57 16.71 -5.88
CA PRO A 768 -2.50 16.60 -7.00
C PRO A 768 -3.97 16.95 -6.70
N TRP A 769 -4.35 17.15 -5.43
CA TRP A 769 -5.74 17.42 -5.05
C TRP A 769 -6.13 18.90 -5.12
N TYR A 770 -5.15 19.83 -5.29
CA TYR A 770 -5.44 21.26 -5.38
C TYR A 770 -6.53 21.65 -6.41
N PRO A 771 -6.66 21.01 -7.61
CA PRO A 771 -7.70 21.39 -8.56
C PRO A 771 -9.11 21.13 -8.03
N TYR A 772 -9.27 20.14 -7.17
CA TYR A 772 -10.57 19.79 -6.58
C TYR A 772 -10.95 20.80 -5.50
N LEU A 773 -10.01 21.16 -4.62
CA LEU A 773 -10.25 22.17 -3.57
C LEU A 773 -10.73 23.52 -4.14
N LEU A 774 -10.32 23.83 -5.38
CA LEU A 774 -10.64 25.07 -6.08
C LEU A 774 -11.88 24.98 -6.98
N ASN A 775 -12.54 23.82 -7.08
CA ASN A 775 -13.65 23.62 -8.02
C ASN A 775 -14.78 22.77 -7.43
N HIS A 776 -15.64 23.42 -6.64
CA HIS A 776 -16.83 22.79 -6.05
C HIS A 776 -17.84 22.26 -7.09
N LYS A 777 -17.78 22.70 -8.35
CA LYS A 777 -18.67 22.20 -9.43
C LYS A 777 -18.31 20.79 -9.90
N LYS A 778 -17.13 20.28 -9.51
CA LYS A 778 -16.68 18.90 -9.77
C LYS A 778 -16.80 18.01 -8.52
N ILE A 779 -17.73 18.33 -7.62
CA ILE A 779 -17.97 17.54 -6.42
C ILE A 779 -18.55 16.16 -6.78
N GLY A 780 -18.05 15.10 -6.13
CA GLY A 780 -18.40 13.70 -6.44
C GLY A 780 -17.30 12.86 -7.10
N LEU A 781 -16.05 13.34 -7.12
CA LEU A 781 -14.86 12.52 -7.38
C LEU A 781 -14.22 12.05 -6.05
N ASN A 782 -13.43 10.96 -6.09
CA ASN A 782 -12.76 10.30 -4.93
C ASN A 782 -12.12 11.26 -3.90
N TYR A 783 -11.69 12.44 -4.34
CA TYR A 783 -10.93 13.40 -3.55
C TYR A 783 -11.76 14.18 -2.53
N TRP A 784 -13.07 14.35 -2.75
CA TRP A 784 -13.93 15.13 -1.85
C TRP A 784 -14.30 14.36 -0.59
N TRP A 785 -14.44 13.04 -0.68
CA TRP A 785 -14.61 12.19 0.49
C TRP A 785 -13.43 12.35 1.45
N GLY A 786 -12.20 12.14 0.96
CA GLY A 786 -10.98 12.33 1.76
C GLY A 786 -10.84 13.75 2.32
N THR A 787 -11.20 14.77 1.54
CA THR A 787 -11.15 16.18 1.98
C THR A 787 -12.02 16.47 3.21
N PHE A 788 -13.23 15.92 3.25
CA PHE A 788 -14.14 16.09 4.38
C PHE A 788 -13.94 15.04 5.48
N HIS A 789 -13.31 13.91 5.16
CA HIS A 789 -12.89 12.91 6.12
C HIS A 789 -11.83 13.50 7.06
N GLU A 790 -10.80 14.17 6.54
CA GLU A 790 -9.82 14.84 7.41
C GLU A 790 -10.44 15.98 8.23
N LEU A 791 -11.45 16.66 7.69
CA LEU A 791 -12.21 17.65 8.45
C LEU A 791 -12.97 16.97 9.59
N GLY A 792 -13.52 15.78 9.35
CA GLY A 792 -14.22 14.97 10.33
C GLY A 792 -13.35 14.66 11.53
N HIS A 793 -12.09 14.26 11.31
CA HIS A 793 -11.12 14.02 12.37
C HIS A 793 -10.95 15.21 13.31
N ASN A 794 -10.88 16.45 12.77
CA ASN A 794 -10.81 17.66 13.59
C ASN A 794 -12.07 17.91 14.44
N HIS A 795 -13.20 17.26 14.13
CA HIS A 795 -14.49 17.44 14.81
C HIS A 795 -14.94 16.22 15.64
N GLN A 796 -14.14 15.15 15.70
CA GLN A 796 -14.45 13.98 16.50
C GLN A 796 -14.46 14.30 18.01
N MET A 797 -15.26 13.55 18.77
CA MET A 797 -15.34 13.68 20.22
C MET A 797 -14.87 12.39 20.90
N ASN A 798 -13.78 12.51 21.66
CA ASN A 798 -13.19 11.40 22.39
C ASN A 798 -14.17 10.72 23.39
N ASP A 799 -15.21 11.44 23.86
CA ASP A 799 -16.21 10.95 24.81
C ASP A 799 -17.03 9.73 24.31
N TRP A 800 -17.09 9.52 22.99
CA TRP A 800 -17.77 8.36 22.39
C TRP A 800 -16.91 7.67 21.33
N MET A 801 -15.58 7.81 21.45
CA MET A 801 -14.62 7.05 20.66
C MET A 801 -13.97 5.97 21.51
N TRP A 802 -14.04 4.74 21.02
CA TRP A 802 -13.31 3.58 21.53
C TRP A 802 -12.31 3.09 20.48
N ASP A 803 -11.50 2.09 20.83
CA ASP A 803 -10.55 1.48 19.91
C ASP A 803 -11.24 1.04 18.59
N GLY A 804 -10.60 1.32 17.46
CA GLY A 804 -11.16 1.12 16.11
C GLY A 804 -12.20 2.17 15.65
N TRP A 805 -12.61 3.14 16.49
CA TRP A 805 -13.67 4.10 16.15
C TRP A 805 -13.21 5.40 15.47
N GLY A 806 -11.89 5.60 15.39
CA GLY A 806 -11.23 6.75 14.75
C GLY A 806 -11.65 6.90 13.28
N GLU A 807 -11.55 5.83 12.51
CA GLU A 807 -11.91 5.82 11.09
C GLU A 807 -13.40 5.63 10.82
N VAL A 808 -14.22 5.57 11.88
CA VAL A 808 -15.67 5.33 11.78
C VAL A 808 -16.42 6.64 11.91
N SER A 809 -16.30 7.29 13.07
CA SER A 809 -17.09 8.48 13.40
C SER A 809 -16.74 9.69 12.52
N THR A 810 -15.48 9.80 12.09
CA THR A 810 -15.01 10.85 11.18
C THR A 810 -15.82 10.90 9.87
N ASN A 811 -16.22 9.73 9.35
CA ASN A 811 -16.94 9.61 8.08
C ASN A 811 -18.36 10.21 8.13
N LEU A 812 -18.92 10.47 9.32
CA LEU A 812 -20.20 11.19 9.44
C LEU A 812 -20.12 12.59 8.81
N TRP A 813 -19.00 13.29 8.94
CA TRP A 813 -18.83 14.62 8.35
C TRP A 813 -18.75 14.57 6.83
N SER A 814 -18.03 13.59 6.27
CA SER A 814 -17.98 13.36 4.83
C SER A 814 -19.37 13.15 4.24
N VAL A 815 -20.13 12.23 4.83
CA VAL A 815 -21.48 11.92 4.35
C VAL A 815 -22.39 13.14 4.53
N TYR A 816 -22.38 13.78 5.69
CA TYR A 816 -23.25 14.91 5.99
C TYR A 816 -23.04 16.09 5.04
N ILE A 817 -21.79 16.50 4.82
CA ILE A 817 -21.46 17.65 3.97
C ILE A 817 -21.80 17.34 2.50
N LEU A 818 -21.46 16.14 2.02
CA LEU A 818 -21.76 15.74 0.65
C LEU A 818 -23.27 15.69 0.40
N GLU A 819 -24.05 15.13 1.31
CA GLU A 819 -25.52 15.07 1.17
C GLU A 819 -26.17 16.45 1.27
N THR A 820 -25.83 17.23 2.30
CA THR A 820 -26.61 18.42 2.67
C THR A 820 -26.11 19.72 2.04
N ILE A 821 -24.82 19.81 1.73
CA ILE A 821 -24.20 21.02 1.18
C ILE A 821 -23.90 20.88 -0.31
N ALA A 822 -23.36 19.73 -0.72
CA ALA A 822 -23.08 19.44 -2.12
C ALA A 822 -24.31 18.91 -2.89
N GLY A 823 -25.35 18.44 -2.19
CA GLY A 823 -26.54 17.85 -2.81
C GLY A 823 -26.25 16.51 -3.50
N LEU A 824 -25.18 15.83 -3.10
CA LEU A 824 -24.77 14.56 -3.67
C LEU A 824 -25.45 13.43 -2.91
N GLU A 825 -26.34 12.71 -3.59
CA GLU A 825 -26.99 11.55 -2.98
C GLU A 825 -25.94 10.48 -2.62
N ARG A 826 -26.14 9.79 -1.49
CA ARG A 826 -25.24 8.75 -0.98
C ARG A 826 -24.88 7.65 -1.99
N LYS A 827 -25.80 7.28 -2.88
CA LYS A 827 -25.54 6.28 -3.95
C LYS A 827 -24.62 6.81 -5.05
N ASN A 828 -24.44 8.12 -5.12
CA ASN A 828 -23.61 8.84 -6.09
C ASN A 828 -22.34 9.39 -5.44
N THR A 829 -22.13 9.18 -4.13
CA THR A 829 -20.85 9.54 -3.49
C THR A 829 -19.77 8.61 -3.97
N TRP A 830 -18.71 9.18 -4.50
CA TRP A 830 -17.56 8.44 -4.99
C TRP A 830 -16.53 8.35 -3.85
N ASP A 831 -16.69 7.31 -3.06
CA ASP A 831 -15.91 6.94 -1.86
C ASP A 831 -15.10 5.65 -2.09
N GLY A 832 -14.90 5.24 -3.35
CA GLY A 832 -14.50 3.87 -3.69
C GLY A 832 -15.68 2.90 -3.86
N MET A 833 -16.90 3.42 -4.00
CA MET A 833 -18.18 2.68 -4.08
C MET A 833 -18.60 2.02 -2.74
N LEU A 834 -18.05 2.47 -1.61
CA LEU A 834 -18.32 1.92 -0.28
C LEU A 834 -19.79 2.07 0.11
N LEU A 835 -20.38 3.22 -0.21
CA LEU A 835 -21.78 3.52 0.08
C LEU A 835 -22.74 3.17 -1.07
N PHE A 836 -22.25 2.50 -2.12
CA PHE A 836 -23.12 2.00 -3.18
C PHE A 836 -24.08 0.95 -2.61
N PRO A 837 -25.41 1.02 -2.87
CA PRO A 837 -26.40 0.18 -2.18
C PRO A 837 -26.08 -1.32 -2.22
N GLY A 838 -25.63 -1.84 -3.37
CA GLY A 838 -25.26 -3.24 -3.52
C GLY A 838 -24.02 -3.67 -2.71
N LYS A 839 -23.07 -2.75 -2.46
CA LYS A 839 -21.87 -3.01 -1.64
C LYS A 839 -22.20 -2.97 -0.16
N ARG A 840 -22.97 -1.98 0.29
CA ARG A 840 -23.49 -1.89 1.66
C ARG A 840 -24.25 -3.17 2.05
N GLN A 841 -25.16 -3.62 1.18
CA GLN A 841 -25.92 -4.86 1.40
C GLN A 841 -25.02 -6.09 1.50
N LYS A 842 -24.04 -6.23 0.59
CA LYS A 842 -23.07 -7.33 0.63
C LYS A 842 -22.25 -7.32 1.92
N ARG A 843 -21.82 -6.15 2.40
CA ARG A 843 -21.06 -5.99 3.64
C ARG A 843 -21.89 -6.43 4.85
N ILE A 844 -23.14 -5.99 4.94
CA ILE A 844 -24.08 -6.38 6.00
C ILE A 844 -24.35 -7.89 5.98
N ASN A 845 -24.60 -8.48 4.80
CA ASN A 845 -24.83 -9.92 4.68
C ASN A 845 -23.59 -10.71 5.16
N LYS A 846 -22.40 -10.29 4.75
CA LYS A 846 -21.14 -10.91 5.19
C LYS A 846 -20.94 -10.82 6.71
N PHE A 847 -21.34 -9.72 7.34
CA PHE A 847 -21.31 -9.58 8.79
C PHE A 847 -22.29 -10.53 9.49
N ILE A 848 -23.50 -10.66 8.94
CA ILE A 848 -24.53 -11.59 9.42
C ILE A 848 -24.01 -13.04 9.33
N ASP A 849 -23.45 -13.43 8.18
CA ASP A 849 -22.93 -14.78 7.93
C ASP A 849 -21.75 -15.13 8.83
N ARG A 850 -20.98 -14.13 9.27
CA ARG A 850 -19.84 -14.28 10.19
C ARG A 850 -20.23 -14.25 11.69
N GLY A 851 -21.51 -14.22 12.01
CA GLY A 851 -21.99 -14.40 13.39
C GLY A 851 -22.19 -13.13 14.21
N ARG A 852 -22.22 -11.94 13.57
CA ARG A 852 -22.62 -10.65 14.20
C ARG A 852 -21.86 -10.29 15.50
N SER A 853 -20.53 -10.40 15.56
CA SER A 853 -19.77 -10.07 16.77
C SER A 853 -19.24 -8.62 16.79
N PHE A 854 -19.12 -8.03 17.98
CA PHE A 854 -18.52 -6.70 18.13
C PHE A 854 -17.09 -6.62 17.60
N ALA A 855 -16.27 -7.66 17.76
CA ALA A 855 -14.90 -7.68 17.28
C ALA A 855 -14.82 -7.54 15.75
N ILE A 856 -15.74 -8.17 15.01
CA ILE A 856 -15.82 -8.01 13.55
C ILE A 856 -16.23 -6.58 13.19
N LEU A 857 -17.21 -6.02 13.92
CA LEU A 857 -17.63 -4.63 13.72
C LEU A 857 -16.49 -3.66 13.99
N GLN A 858 -15.75 -3.85 15.08
CA GLN A 858 -14.67 -3.00 15.53
C GLN A 858 -13.46 -3.00 14.58
N ALA A 859 -13.19 -4.15 13.94
CA ALA A 859 -12.08 -4.30 13.00
C ALA A 859 -12.37 -3.76 11.59
N ASP A 860 -13.62 -3.43 11.26
CA ASP A 860 -14.03 -2.98 9.91
C ASP A 860 -14.74 -1.62 10.00
N PRO A 861 -14.01 -0.50 9.75
CA PRO A 861 -14.57 0.83 9.87
C PRO A 861 -15.75 1.11 8.93
N GLU A 862 -15.74 0.49 7.74
CA GLU A 862 -16.81 0.67 6.77
C GLU A 862 -18.08 -0.04 7.21
N LEU A 863 -17.95 -1.21 7.85
CA LEU A 863 -19.06 -1.93 8.46
C LEU A 863 -19.58 -1.20 9.70
N ALA A 864 -18.69 -0.68 10.55
CA ALA A 864 -19.06 0.10 11.73
C ALA A 864 -19.83 1.38 11.37
N LEU A 865 -19.46 2.01 10.25
CA LEU A 865 -20.16 3.16 9.69
C LEU A 865 -21.61 2.80 9.29
N GLU A 866 -21.87 1.60 8.77
CA GLU A 866 -23.23 1.18 8.41
C GLU A 866 -24.21 1.26 9.58
N HIS A 867 -23.75 0.90 10.78
CA HIS A 867 -24.58 1.00 11.98
C HIS A 867 -24.96 2.48 12.28
N LEU A 868 -24.02 3.42 12.12
CA LEU A 868 -24.27 4.85 12.32
C LEU A 868 -25.19 5.40 11.22
N LEU A 869 -25.01 4.95 9.98
CA LEU A 869 -25.84 5.36 8.86
C LEU A 869 -27.27 4.82 8.97
N GLN A 870 -27.49 3.64 9.54
CA GLN A 870 -28.85 3.15 9.82
C GLN A 870 -29.55 3.97 10.90
N LEU A 871 -28.82 4.39 11.94
CA LEU A 871 -29.35 5.34 12.93
C LEU A 871 -29.72 6.67 12.26
N GLN A 872 -28.86 7.18 11.36
CA GLN A 872 -29.12 8.37 10.56
C GLN A 872 -30.37 8.21 9.67
N GLU A 873 -30.50 7.10 8.96
CA GLU A 873 -31.61 6.83 8.03
C GLU A 873 -32.97 6.77 8.77
N VAL A 874 -32.98 6.31 10.02
CA VAL A 874 -34.21 6.17 10.82
C VAL A 874 -34.58 7.47 11.54
N PHE A 875 -33.60 8.17 12.11
CA PHE A 875 -33.83 9.28 13.04
C PHE A 875 -33.41 10.65 12.51
N GLY A 876 -32.74 10.71 11.35
CA GLY A 876 -32.22 11.93 10.76
C GLY A 876 -30.85 12.34 11.31
N TRP A 877 -30.29 13.40 10.74
CA TRP A 877 -29.02 14.00 11.18
C TRP A 877 -29.15 14.68 12.55
N GLU A 878 -30.37 15.07 12.92
CA GLU A 878 -30.71 15.66 14.21
C GLU A 878 -30.36 14.75 15.39
N LEU A 879 -30.34 13.43 15.19
CA LEU A 879 -29.86 12.48 16.20
C LEU A 879 -28.41 12.77 16.57
N PHE A 880 -27.52 12.90 15.60
CA PHE A 880 -26.10 13.10 15.84
C PHE A 880 -25.82 14.49 16.43
N MET A 881 -26.54 15.52 15.98
CA MET A 881 -26.46 16.84 16.61
C MET A 881 -26.89 16.78 18.08
N ALA A 882 -28.04 16.17 18.37
CA ALA A 882 -28.49 16.01 19.75
C ALA A 882 -27.54 15.15 20.59
N LEU A 883 -26.90 14.15 19.98
CA LEU A 883 -25.89 13.31 20.64
C LEU A 883 -24.65 14.13 21.02
N HIS A 884 -24.08 14.84 20.06
CA HIS A 884 -22.94 15.74 20.27
C HIS A 884 -23.25 16.81 21.33
N GLN A 885 -24.41 17.46 21.24
CA GLN A 885 -24.88 18.40 22.27
C GLN A 885 -24.98 17.73 23.65
N SER A 886 -25.46 16.49 23.73
CA SER A 886 -25.55 15.78 25.01
C SER A 886 -24.18 15.56 25.66
N TYR A 887 -23.14 15.33 24.86
CA TYR A 887 -21.76 15.19 25.35
C TYR A 887 -21.15 16.53 25.73
N HIS A 888 -21.45 17.62 25.01
CA HIS A 888 -21.09 18.98 25.44
C HIS A 888 -21.72 19.35 26.79
N ASP A 889 -23.01 19.05 26.97
CA ASP A 889 -23.76 19.36 28.19
C ASP A 889 -23.27 18.53 29.38
N LYS A 890 -22.91 17.26 29.12
CA LYS A 890 -22.47 16.28 30.12
C LYS A 890 -21.36 15.42 29.54
N PRO A 891 -20.09 15.89 29.60
CA PRO A 891 -18.95 15.12 29.12
C PRO A 891 -18.80 13.82 29.90
N VAL A 892 -18.16 12.82 29.28
CA VAL A 892 -17.75 11.63 30.02
C VAL A 892 -16.43 11.96 30.72
N HIS A 893 -16.25 11.51 31.96
CA HIS A 893 -15.04 11.81 32.71
C HIS A 893 -13.79 11.36 31.96
N LYS A 894 -12.69 12.12 32.07
CA LYS A 894 -11.38 11.70 31.53
C LYS A 894 -10.99 10.36 32.17
N ASN A 895 -10.51 9.42 31.35
CA ASN A 895 -10.05 8.06 31.72
C ASN A 895 -11.14 7.00 31.96
N VAL A 896 -12.33 7.15 31.37
CA VAL A 896 -13.30 6.04 31.31
C VAL A 896 -12.85 4.94 30.35
N SER A 897 -13.28 3.71 30.64
CA SER A 897 -13.05 2.56 29.75
C SER A 897 -13.88 2.66 28.47
N ASP A 898 -13.42 2.02 27.41
CA ASP A 898 -14.16 1.97 26.14
C ASP A 898 -15.54 1.32 26.29
N ASN A 899 -15.65 0.30 27.15
CA ASN A 899 -16.93 -0.32 27.45
C ASN A 899 -17.91 0.66 28.12
N GLU A 900 -17.45 1.52 29.03
CA GLU A 900 -18.31 2.57 29.62
C GLU A 900 -18.77 3.60 28.56
N LYS A 901 -17.89 3.99 27.64
CA LYS A 901 -18.26 4.86 26.51
C LYS A 901 -19.34 4.22 25.64
N ILE A 902 -19.21 2.92 25.34
CA ILE A 902 -20.21 2.15 24.60
C ILE A 902 -21.55 2.17 25.33
N GLN A 903 -21.59 1.89 26.65
CA GLN A 903 -22.84 1.92 27.42
C GLN A 903 -23.47 3.33 27.39
N GLN A 904 -22.67 4.39 27.56
CA GLN A 904 -23.16 5.77 27.49
C GLN A 904 -23.70 6.13 26.12
N PHE A 905 -23.04 5.70 25.04
CA PHE A 905 -23.51 5.91 23.67
C PHE A 905 -24.91 5.30 23.48
N VAL A 906 -25.10 4.04 23.88
CA VAL A 906 -26.38 3.31 23.79
C VAL A 906 -27.48 3.99 24.61
N ILE A 907 -27.16 4.43 25.82
CA ILE A 907 -28.10 5.14 26.70
C ILE A 907 -28.53 6.47 26.08
N ARG A 908 -27.56 7.27 25.63
CA ARG A 908 -27.82 8.61 25.10
C ARG A 908 -28.63 8.56 23.82
N THR A 909 -28.26 7.71 22.86
CA THR A 909 -29.03 7.55 21.62
C THR A 909 -30.45 7.05 21.91
N SER A 910 -30.65 6.13 22.85
CA SER A 910 -31.99 5.67 23.27
C SER A 910 -32.82 6.79 23.91
N GLN A 911 -32.20 7.60 24.78
CA GLN A 911 -32.86 8.73 25.44
C GLN A 911 -33.22 9.88 24.50
N ILE A 912 -32.36 10.17 23.52
CA ILE A 912 -32.57 11.20 22.51
C ILE A 912 -33.71 10.79 21.57
N THR A 913 -33.65 9.55 21.06
CA THR A 913 -34.67 9.02 20.14
C THR A 913 -35.98 8.64 20.82
N LYS A 914 -36.03 8.65 22.16
CA LYS A 914 -37.15 8.15 22.98
C LYS A 914 -37.58 6.74 22.56
N THR A 915 -36.59 5.92 22.18
CA THR A 915 -36.77 4.57 21.66
C THR A 915 -35.78 3.67 22.39
N ASN A 916 -36.20 2.46 22.79
CA ASN A 916 -35.26 1.52 23.38
C ASN A 916 -34.44 0.86 22.25
N LEU A 917 -33.17 1.25 22.10
CA LEU A 917 -32.28 0.77 21.02
C LEU A 917 -31.45 -0.47 21.41
N ILE A 918 -31.66 -1.06 22.59
CA ILE A 918 -30.87 -2.22 23.06
C ILE A 918 -30.81 -3.34 22.02
N ASN A 919 -31.96 -3.70 21.44
CA ASN A 919 -32.04 -4.80 20.49
C ASN A 919 -31.35 -4.46 19.17
N PHE A 920 -31.45 -3.21 18.70
CA PHE A 920 -30.69 -2.74 17.54
C PHE A 920 -29.18 -2.90 17.75
N TYR A 921 -28.66 -2.48 18.91
CA TYR A 921 -27.24 -2.61 19.20
C TYR A 921 -26.80 -4.07 19.37
N LYS A 922 -27.65 -4.94 19.93
CA LYS A 922 -27.40 -6.38 20.01
C LYS A 922 -27.32 -7.05 18.64
N GLU A 923 -28.16 -6.65 17.68
CA GLU A 923 -28.07 -7.15 16.29
C GLU A 923 -26.76 -6.75 15.61
N TRP A 924 -26.18 -5.64 16.03
CA TRP A 924 -24.84 -5.19 15.62
C TRP A 924 -23.71 -5.74 16.51
N GLY A 925 -24.01 -6.67 17.41
CA GLY A 925 -23.02 -7.37 18.22
C GLY A 925 -22.49 -6.60 19.43
N PHE A 926 -23.00 -5.39 19.72
CA PHE A 926 -22.49 -4.56 20.82
C PHE A 926 -22.57 -5.25 22.19
N PRO A 927 -21.54 -5.08 23.06
CA PRO A 927 -21.51 -5.68 24.39
C PRO A 927 -22.42 -4.90 25.35
N ILE A 928 -23.73 -5.12 25.29
CA ILE A 928 -24.68 -4.40 26.16
C ILE A 928 -24.73 -5.00 27.56
N GLU A 929 -24.42 -4.19 28.56
CA GLU A 929 -24.45 -4.61 29.97
C GLU A 929 -25.87 -4.70 30.54
N ARG A 930 -26.03 -5.54 31.57
CA ARG A 930 -27.30 -5.67 32.29
C ARG A 930 -27.73 -4.37 32.96
N SER A 931 -26.78 -3.61 33.51
CA SER A 931 -26.97 -2.28 34.09
C SER A 931 -27.65 -1.33 33.11
N THR A 932 -27.17 -1.27 31.87
CA THR A 932 -27.74 -0.48 30.77
C THR A 932 -29.15 -0.93 30.40
N ILE A 933 -29.38 -2.25 30.37
CA ILE A 933 -30.72 -2.82 30.10
C ILE A 933 -31.72 -2.40 31.17
N ASP A 934 -31.38 -2.61 32.44
CA ASP A 934 -32.25 -2.29 33.57
C ASP A 934 -32.47 -0.78 33.69
N PHE A 935 -31.46 0.03 33.40
CA PHE A 935 -31.59 1.48 33.35
C PHE A 935 -32.62 1.93 32.31
N LEU A 936 -32.50 1.45 31.05
CA LEU A 936 -33.40 1.85 29.96
C LEU A 936 -34.81 1.29 30.11
N ALA A 937 -34.99 0.15 30.79
CA ALA A 937 -36.31 -0.40 31.09
C ALA A 937 -37.20 0.55 31.91
N ASN A 938 -36.61 1.44 32.72
CA ASN A 938 -37.35 2.40 33.55
C ASN A 938 -38.05 3.52 32.76
N PHE A 939 -37.75 3.70 31.47
CA PHE A 939 -38.23 4.84 30.69
C PHE A 939 -39.49 4.55 29.86
N ASN A 940 -40.04 3.33 29.88
CA ASN A 940 -41.20 2.90 29.09
C ASN A 940 -41.12 3.28 27.59
N TYR A 941 -39.91 3.33 27.02
CA TYR A 941 -39.75 3.62 25.60
C TYR A 941 -40.24 2.45 24.74
N PRO A 942 -40.89 2.71 23.59
CA PRO A 942 -41.30 1.64 22.68
C PRO A 942 -40.08 0.88 22.18
N SER A 943 -40.15 -0.45 22.18
CA SER A 943 -39.24 -1.29 21.41
C SER A 943 -39.68 -1.25 19.95
N LYS A 944 -38.86 -0.68 19.07
CA LYS A 944 -39.12 -0.65 17.62
C LYS A 944 -38.28 -1.69 16.90
N ASP A 945 -38.41 -2.95 17.31
CA ASP A 945 -37.63 -4.05 16.72
C ASP A 945 -38.12 -4.40 15.32
N LEU A 946 -39.45 -4.34 15.07
CA LEU A 946 -40.02 -4.65 13.76
C LEU A 946 -40.03 -3.46 12.78
N ALA A 947 -40.31 -2.25 13.28
CA ALA A 947 -40.52 -1.08 12.42
C ALA A 947 -39.21 -0.49 11.85
N ILE A 948 -38.09 -0.65 12.55
CA ILE A 948 -36.76 -0.21 12.07
C ILE A 948 -36.22 -1.21 11.04
N ALA A 949 -36.30 -2.52 11.33
CA ALA A 949 -35.99 -3.56 10.37
C ALA A 949 -36.88 -3.49 9.11
N GLN A 950 -38.18 -3.20 9.28
CA GLN A 950 -39.11 -2.96 8.15
C GLN A 950 -38.79 -1.67 7.40
N LYS A 951 -38.43 -0.56 8.06
CA LYS A 951 -38.02 0.67 7.38
C LYS A 951 -36.70 0.54 6.66
N ILE A 952 -35.74 -0.22 7.19
CA ILE A 952 -34.48 -0.57 6.53
C ILE A 952 -34.79 -1.44 5.29
N ALA A 953 -35.65 -2.45 5.42
CA ALA A 953 -36.10 -3.27 4.30
C ALA A 953 -36.92 -2.50 3.25
N GLU A 954 -37.71 -1.49 3.65
CA GLU A 954 -38.47 -0.61 2.77
C GLU A 954 -37.58 0.44 2.09
N ALA A 955 -36.57 0.97 2.77
CA ALA A 955 -35.56 1.87 2.20
C ALA A 955 -34.76 1.16 1.10
N ILE A 956 -34.33 -0.08 1.37
CA ILE A 956 -33.67 -0.97 0.40
C ILE A 956 -34.59 -1.26 -0.81
N LYS A 957 -35.87 -1.56 -0.60
CA LYS A 957 -36.85 -1.76 -1.70
C LYS A 957 -37.20 -0.48 -2.46
N SER A 958 -37.13 0.69 -1.82
CA SER A 958 -37.46 1.96 -2.47
C SER A 958 -36.36 2.43 -3.42
N SER A 959 -35.09 2.05 -3.18
CA SER A 959 -34.00 2.30 -4.12
C SER A 959 -34.13 1.56 -5.46
N GLU A 960 -34.88 0.44 -5.49
CA GLU A 960 -35.16 -0.33 -6.71
C GLU A 960 -36.32 0.24 -7.55
N LYS A 961 -37.24 1.00 -6.95
CA LYS A 961 -38.40 1.57 -7.67
C LYS A 961 -38.13 2.93 -8.33
N SER A 962 -37.03 3.60 -8.00
CA SER A 962 -36.69 4.89 -8.62
C SER A 962 -36.02 4.78 -10.00
N SER A 963 -35.59 3.58 -10.41
CA SER A 963 -34.92 3.32 -11.69
C SER A 963 -35.87 3.02 -12.86
N SER A 964 -37.19 2.99 -12.65
CA SER A 964 -38.17 2.61 -13.69
C SER A 964 -39.15 3.70 -14.14
N LYS A 965 -38.95 4.97 -13.77
CA LYS A 965 -39.68 6.09 -14.40
C LYS A 965 -38.79 6.79 -15.42
N LYS A 966 -39.11 6.58 -16.71
CA LYS A 966 -38.63 7.38 -17.85
C LYS A 966 -38.57 8.87 -17.48
N LEU A 967 -37.37 9.44 -17.48
CA LEU A 967 -37.16 10.88 -17.57
C LEU A 967 -37.74 11.38 -18.90
N PRO A 968 -38.54 12.46 -18.94
CA PRO A 968 -38.86 13.14 -20.17
C PRO A 968 -37.64 13.92 -20.65
N ASP A 969 -37.31 13.72 -21.91
CA ASP A 969 -36.31 14.44 -22.67
C ASP A 969 -36.63 15.94 -22.76
N ASN A 970 -35.63 16.79 -22.50
CA ASN A 970 -35.18 17.83 -23.43
C ASN A 970 -34.32 18.90 -22.76
N SER A 971 -33.07 18.95 -23.22
CA SER A 971 -32.34 20.16 -23.61
C SER A 971 -33.05 21.53 -23.44
N LYS A 972 -32.55 22.36 -22.50
CA LYS A 972 -32.34 23.82 -22.65
C LYS A 972 -31.80 24.44 -21.35
N PHE A 973 -30.55 24.89 -21.39
CA PHE A 973 -29.98 25.84 -20.43
C PHE A 973 -30.74 27.18 -20.49
N SER A 974 -31.09 27.79 -19.34
CA SER A 974 -30.67 29.18 -19.01
C SER A 974 -31.17 29.71 -17.64
N ARG A 975 -30.20 30.19 -16.83
CA ARG A 975 -30.15 31.42 -15.99
C ARG A 975 -31.13 31.70 -14.82
N ASN A 976 -30.50 32.25 -13.75
CA ASN A 976 -30.98 33.13 -12.65
C ASN A 976 -31.65 32.47 -11.42
N ARG A 977 -31.71 33.05 -10.21
CA ARG A 977 -30.87 33.91 -9.32
C ARG A 977 -31.64 33.95 -7.96
N TYR A 978 -30.97 34.09 -6.80
CA TYR A 978 -31.46 34.07 -5.39
C TYR A 978 -32.78 34.81 -5.02
N GLY A 979 -33.45 34.39 -3.91
CA GLY A 979 -34.26 35.26 -3.00
C GLY A 979 -35.39 34.59 -2.15
N PHE A 980 -35.36 34.72 -0.81
CA PHE A 980 -36.32 34.17 0.19
C PHE A 980 -37.41 35.17 0.69
N LYS A 981 -38.55 34.60 1.15
CA LYS A 981 -39.57 35.01 2.19
C LYS A 981 -40.73 35.99 1.91
N CYS A 982 -41.91 35.61 2.44
CA CYS A 982 -42.96 36.51 2.98
C CYS A 982 -43.58 35.94 4.27
N ASN A 983 -43.83 36.83 5.25
CA ASN A 983 -44.48 36.62 6.55
C ASN A 983 -45.61 37.67 6.73
N SER A 984 -46.63 37.31 7.52
CA SER A 984 -47.78 38.09 8.05
C SER A 984 -48.58 39.00 7.10
N GLY A 985 -49.75 38.51 6.63
CA GLY A 985 -50.88 39.38 6.27
C GLY A 985 -51.65 39.14 4.95
N PHE A 986 -51.76 37.90 4.39
CA PHE A 986 -52.46 37.55 3.11
C PHE A 986 -51.85 38.21 1.84
N LYS A 987 -51.99 37.78 0.56
CA LYS A 987 -52.11 36.51 -0.19
C LYS A 987 -51.50 36.75 -1.61
N ARG A 988 -50.80 35.74 -2.16
CA ARG A 988 -50.70 35.24 -3.57
C ARG A 988 -50.36 36.15 -4.78
N GLU A 989 -49.52 35.61 -5.68
CA GLU A 989 -49.91 35.02 -6.99
C GLU A 989 -48.73 34.32 -7.66
N GLY A 990 -48.94 33.12 -8.20
CA GLY A 990 -47.89 32.39 -8.92
C GLY A 990 -46.78 31.79 -8.03
N ASN A 991 -45.95 30.98 -8.67
CA ASN A 991 -45.20 29.89 -8.05
C ASN A 991 -44.00 30.37 -7.18
N ASN A 992 -44.24 30.57 -5.88
CA ASN A 992 -43.60 29.82 -4.79
C ASN A 992 -44.20 30.18 -3.40
N MET A 993 -44.62 29.11 -2.68
CA MET A 993 -45.57 28.90 -1.55
C MET A 993 -45.63 29.83 -0.30
N CYS A 994 -46.84 29.91 0.33
CA CYS A 994 -47.07 29.60 1.76
C CYS A 994 -48.55 29.48 2.25
N THR A 995 -48.77 28.48 3.13
CA THR A 995 -49.95 28.06 3.96
C THR A 995 -51.13 27.34 3.31
N LYS A 996 -51.70 26.28 3.88
CA LYS A 996 -51.30 25.20 4.82
C LYS A 996 -52.46 24.19 4.76
N ASP A 997 -52.17 22.89 4.82
CA ASP A 997 -53.00 21.70 5.14
C ASP A 997 -54.55 21.73 5.06
N LEU A 998 -55.14 20.53 4.88
CA LEU A 998 -56.56 20.22 5.14
C LEU A 998 -57.54 20.35 3.96
N ALA A 999 -57.27 19.69 2.82
CA ALA A 999 -58.32 19.42 1.81
C ALA A 999 -58.05 18.22 0.88
N ILE A 1000 -56.82 17.70 0.82
CA ILE A 1000 -56.44 16.64 -0.12
C ILE A 1000 -56.65 15.23 0.48
N ALA A 1001 -56.61 15.10 1.81
CA ALA A 1001 -56.93 13.85 2.49
C ALA A 1001 -58.43 13.47 2.43
N GLN A 1002 -59.32 14.39 2.04
CA GLN A 1002 -60.76 14.10 1.90
C GLN A 1002 -61.22 13.93 0.44
N LYS A 1003 -60.51 14.47 -0.55
CA LYS A 1003 -60.89 14.32 -1.98
C LYS A 1003 -60.40 13.04 -2.65
N ILE A 1004 -59.40 12.36 -2.09
CA ILE A 1004 -58.90 11.07 -2.63
C ILE A 1004 -59.79 9.91 -2.15
N ALA A 1005 -60.46 10.04 -1.01
CA ALA A 1005 -61.42 9.04 -0.50
C ALA A 1005 -62.77 9.05 -1.23
N GLU A 1006 -63.13 10.13 -1.93
CA GLU A 1006 -64.38 10.24 -2.71
C GLU A 1006 -64.20 9.95 -4.21
N ALA A 1007 -62.99 9.99 -4.75
CA ALA A 1007 -62.72 9.66 -6.17
C ALA A 1007 -62.66 8.15 -6.46
N ILE A 1008 -62.64 7.29 -5.44
CA ILE A 1008 -62.57 5.81 -5.57
C ILE A 1008 -63.97 5.19 -5.71
N LYS A 1009 -65.07 5.96 -5.62
CA LYS A 1009 -66.43 5.39 -5.47
C LYS A 1009 -67.37 5.45 -6.69
N THR A 1010 -66.91 5.87 -7.87
CA THR A 1010 -67.81 5.96 -9.04
C THR A 1010 -67.13 5.54 -10.34
N SER A 1011 -67.26 4.25 -10.69
CA SER A 1011 -67.78 3.74 -11.98
C SER A 1011 -67.12 2.42 -12.40
N GLU A 1012 -67.55 1.30 -11.79
CA GLU A 1012 -67.63 0.03 -12.50
C GLU A 1012 -69.03 -0.08 -13.14
N LYS A 1013 -69.10 -0.37 -14.45
CA LYS A 1013 -70.01 -1.38 -15.06
C LYS A 1013 -70.09 -1.30 -16.60
N SER A 1014 -69.67 -2.39 -17.26
CA SER A 1014 -70.35 -3.16 -18.34
C SER A 1014 -69.29 -3.84 -19.24
N LYS A 1015 -69.13 -5.18 -19.21
CA LYS A 1015 -69.72 -6.23 -20.10
C LYS A 1015 -69.44 -5.96 -21.60
N SER A 1016 -68.92 -6.86 -22.46
CA SER A 1016 -68.85 -8.33 -22.51
C SER A 1016 -68.12 -8.83 -23.79
N VAL A 1017 -67.42 -9.98 -23.70
CA VAL A 1017 -67.34 -11.13 -24.67
C VAL A 1017 -66.70 -10.95 -26.08
N SER A 1018 -65.57 -11.65 -26.37
CA SER A 1018 -65.44 -12.84 -27.27
C SER A 1018 -64.00 -13.08 -27.81
N GLN A 1019 -63.56 -14.35 -27.72
CA GLN A 1019 -62.69 -15.15 -28.61
C GLN A 1019 -61.36 -14.62 -29.22
N SER A 1020 -60.30 -15.38 -28.91
CA SER A 1020 -59.11 -15.78 -29.70
C SER A 1020 -58.67 -14.92 -30.89
N GLU A 1021 -57.53 -14.27 -30.74
CA GLU A 1021 -56.56 -13.99 -31.81
C GLU A 1021 -55.14 -14.17 -31.24
N GLU A 1022 -54.29 -14.83 -32.01
CA GLU A 1022 -52.84 -14.89 -31.82
C GLU A 1022 -52.26 -13.48 -31.64
N TYR A 1023 -51.36 -13.32 -30.66
CA TYR A 1023 -50.45 -12.20 -30.62
C TYR A 1023 -49.03 -12.66 -30.97
N PRO A 1024 -48.28 -11.83 -31.71
CA PRO A 1024 -47.20 -12.26 -32.58
C PRO A 1024 -45.97 -12.65 -31.78
N THR A 1025 -45.20 -13.58 -32.34
CA THR A 1025 -43.76 -13.75 -32.08
C THR A 1025 -43.10 -12.37 -32.02
N ALA A 1026 -42.64 -11.97 -30.83
CA ALA A 1026 -41.82 -10.78 -30.68
C ALA A 1026 -40.42 -11.10 -31.21
N ASP A 1027 -40.14 -10.44 -32.32
CA ASP A 1027 -38.91 -10.40 -33.11
C ASP A 1027 -37.72 -9.93 -32.26
N TYR A 1028 -36.61 -10.67 -32.31
CA TYR A 1028 -35.36 -10.32 -31.65
C TYR A 1028 -34.68 -9.20 -32.45
N ASN A 1029 -34.65 -7.95 -31.94
CA ASN A 1029 -33.63 -6.93 -32.23
C ASN A 1029 -33.89 -5.57 -31.52
N THR A 1030 -33.06 -5.21 -30.53
CA THR A 1030 -32.98 -3.85 -29.96
C THR A 1030 -31.86 -3.04 -30.61
N LYS A 1031 -32.14 -1.82 -31.09
CA LYS A 1031 -31.16 -0.97 -31.80
C LYS A 1031 -29.99 -0.55 -30.90
N LEU A 1032 -28.77 -0.90 -31.32
CA LEU A 1032 -27.49 -0.60 -30.66
C LEU A 1032 -27.31 0.90 -30.29
N ASP A 1033 -27.64 1.81 -31.22
CA ASP A 1033 -27.52 3.27 -31.01
C ASP A 1033 -28.59 3.86 -30.08
N GLU A 1034 -29.69 3.15 -29.80
CA GLU A 1034 -30.75 3.64 -28.91
C GLU A 1034 -30.47 3.23 -27.46
N VAL A 1035 -29.87 2.05 -27.26
CA VAL A 1035 -29.56 1.50 -25.93
C VAL A 1035 -28.15 1.91 -25.46
N CYS A 1036 -27.15 1.88 -26.35
CA CYS A 1036 -25.74 2.06 -25.98
C CYS A 1036 -25.19 3.47 -26.20
N ARG A 1037 -26.03 4.45 -26.57
CA ARG A 1037 -25.62 5.82 -26.89
C ARG A 1037 -24.74 6.46 -25.82
N GLY A 1038 -25.04 6.22 -24.54
CA GLY A 1038 -24.28 6.78 -23.42
C GLY A 1038 -22.87 6.20 -23.29
N LEU A 1039 -22.74 4.87 -23.44
CA LEU A 1039 -21.45 4.19 -23.40
C LEU A 1039 -20.62 4.57 -24.63
N ILE A 1040 -21.21 4.56 -25.82
CA ILE A 1040 -20.56 4.95 -27.07
C ILE A 1040 -20.03 6.39 -26.96
N ASN A 1041 -20.84 7.36 -26.53
CA ASN A 1041 -20.40 8.76 -26.43
C ASN A 1041 -19.26 8.98 -25.42
N ASN A 1042 -19.24 8.22 -24.32
CA ASN A 1042 -18.19 8.32 -23.30
C ASN A 1042 -16.92 7.58 -23.71
N SER A 1043 -17.05 6.43 -24.36
CA SER A 1043 -15.93 5.57 -24.77
C SER A 1043 -15.33 5.99 -26.11
N TRP A 1044 -16.04 6.76 -26.95
CA TRP A 1044 -15.58 7.15 -28.28
C TRP A 1044 -14.27 7.94 -28.26
N ASN A 1045 -14.15 8.95 -27.38
CA ASN A 1045 -12.92 9.74 -27.27
C ASN A 1045 -11.75 8.92 -26.72
N GLY A 1046 -12.02 7.97 -25.81
CA GLY A 1046 -11.01 7.05 -25.30
C GLY A 1046 -10.54 6.06 -26.37
N TYR A 1047 -11.47 5.51 -27.15
CA TYR A 1047 -11.16 4.68 -28.30
C TYR A 1047 -10.34 5.45 -29.34
N LEU A 1048 -10.69 6.69 -29.69
CA LEU A 1048 -9.93 7.49 -30.66
C LEU A 1048 -8.49 7.78 -30.17
N ASP A 1049 -8.30 8.04 -28.89
CA ASP A 1049 -6.97 8.30 -28.31
C ASP A 1049 -6.10 7.04 -28.32
N ILE A 1050 -6.64 5.91 -27.86
CA ILE A 1050 -5.96 4.60 -27.92
C ILE A 1050 -5.70 4.20 -29.37
N ASN A 1051 -6.67 4.38 -30.25
CA ASN A 1051 -6.54 4.03 -31.65
C ASN A 1051 -5.40 4.83 -32.32
N LYS A 1052 -5.31 6.14 -32.05
CA LYS A 1052 -4.25 7.01 -32.58
C LYS A 1052 -2.87 6.65 -32.02
N ASN A 1053 -2.76 6.49 -30.71
CA ASN A 1053 -1.47 6.39 -30.03
C ASN A 1053 -0.93 4.96 -29.99
N GLU A 1054 -1.80 3.96 -29.97
CA GLU A 1054 -1.42 2.54 -29.78
C GLU A 1054 -1.70 1.67 -31.00
N PHE A 1055 -2.77 1.97 -31.77
CA PHE A 1055 -3.18 1.15 -32.93
C PHE A 1055 -2.87 1.79 -34.30
N ASN A 1056 -2.18 2.94 -34.33
CA ASN A 1056 -1.85 3.70 -35.54
C ASN A 1056 -3.08 4.04 -36.41
N SER A 1057 -4.19 4.40 -35.78
CA SER A 1057 -5.47 4.76 -36.40
C SER A 1057 -6.13 3.64 -37.23
N LYS A 1058 -5.78 2.37 -36.97
CA LYS A 1058 -6.30 1.18 -37.68
C LYS A 1058 -7.03 0.18 -36.78
N GLY A 1059 -7.40 0.59 -35.57
CA GLY A 1059 -8.13 -0.22 -34.60
C GLY A 1059 -9.61 -0.36 -34.92
N TYR A 1060 -10.30 -1.23 -34.20
CA TYR A 1060 -11.71 -1.59 -34.38
C TYR A 1060 -12.43 -1.49 -33.04
N MET A 1061 -13.73 -1.18 -33.06
CA MET A 1061 -14.60 -1.19 -31.89
C MET A 1061 -15.83 -2.05 -32.16
N PHE A 1062 -16.13 -2.96 -31.24
CA PHE A 1062 -17.39 -3.72 -31.20
C PHE A 1062 -18.20 -3.30 -29.99
N VAL A 1063 -19.52 -3.30 -30.12
CA VAL A 1063 -20.45 -2.94 -29.05
C VAL A 1063 -21.56 -3.98 -28.99
N VAL A 1064 -22.02 -4.30 -27.79
CA VAL A 1064 -23.19 -5.16 -27.57
C VAL A 1064 -24.24 -4.40 -26.78
N ALA A 1065 -25.50 -4.50 -27.24
CA ALA A 1065 -26.67 -4.05 -26.51
C ALA A 1065 -27.42 -5.26 -25.95
N GLY A 1066 -27.65 -5.26 -24.64
CA GLY A 1066 -28.48 -6.24 -23.96
C GLY A 1066 -29.96 -5.89 -24.03
N GLU A 1067 -30.82 -6.92 -24.10
CA GLU A 1067 -32.29 -6.76 -24.05
C GLU A 1067 -32.81 -6.07 -22.78
N ASP A 1068 -32.01 -6.05 -21.70
CA ASP A 1068 -32.32 -5.39 -20.42
C ASP A 1068 -31.82 -3.94 -20.32
N GLY A 1069 -31.30 -3.40 -21.42
CA GLY A 1069 -30.84 -2.01 -21.53
C GLY A 1069 -29.39 -1.76 -21.12
N ARG A 1070 -28.63 -2.80 -20.77
CA ARG A 1070 -27.18 -2.72 -20.47
C ARG A 1070 -26.34 -2.81 -21.75
N CYS A 1071 -25.14 -2.25 -21.72
CA CYS A 1071 -24.23 -2.20 -22.87
C CYS A 1071 -22.79 -2.40 -22.47
N GLU A 1072 -22.02 -3.02 -23.36
CA GLU A 1072 -20.57 -3.15 -23.25
C GLU A 1072 -19.90 -2.96 -24.61
N SER A 1073 -18.59 -2.71 -24.61
CA SER A 1073 -17.80 -2.59 -25.83
C SER A 1073 -16.42 -3.22 -25.70
N GLY A 1074 -15.88 -3.71 -26.81
CA GLY A 1074 -14.49 -4.14 -26.93
C GLY A 1074 -13.78 -3.35 -28.01
N ILE A 1075 -12.49 -3.07 -27.82
CA ILE A 1075 -11.66 -2.34 -28.77
C ILE A 1075 -10.38 -3.12 -29.05
N GLY A 1076 -9.83 -3.01 -30.25
CA GLY A 1076 -8.64 -3.77 -30.55
C GLY A 1076 -7.98 -3.39 -31.86
N ARG A 1077 -6.68 -3.66 -31.95
CA ARG A 1077 -5.89 -3.41 -33.16
C ARG A 1077 -6.35 -4.24 -34.37
N ALA A 1078 -6.99 -5.38 -34.14
CA ALA A 1078 -7.58 -6.25 -35.16
C ALA A 1078 -9.06 -6.50 -34.83
N LYS A 1079 -9.87 -6.69 -35.88
CA LYS A 1079 -11.32 -6.89 -35.78
C LYS A 1079 -11.70 -8.05 -34.85
N GLU A 1080 -10.94 -9.14 -34.89
CA GLU A 1080 -11.14 -10.33 -34.06
C GLU A 1080 -10.84 -10.07 -32.57
N ASN A 1081 -9.83 -9.24 -32.27
CA ASN A 1081 -9.50 -8.87 -30.88
C ASN A 1081 -10.59 -7.99 -30.26
N ALA A 1082 -11.07 -7.00 -31.01
CA ALA A 1082 -12.15 -6.12 -30.56
C ALA A 1082 -13.47 -6.90 -30.33
N LEU A 1083 -13.77 -7.86 -31.22
CA LEU A 1083 -14.92 -8.75 -31.06
C LEU A 1083 -14.77 -9.66 -29.84
N ASN A 1084 -13.62 -10.32 -29.67
CA ASN A 1084 -13.39 -11.22 -28.53
C ASN A 1084 -13.45 -10.48 -27.19
N GLU A 1085 -12.94 -9.25 -27.14
CA GLU A 1085 -13.06 -8.42 -25.93
C GLU A 1085 -14.51 -8.02 -25.67
N CYS A 1086 -15.26 -7.62 -26.69
CA CYS A 1086 -16.68 -7.32 -26.54
C CYS A 1086 -17.46 -8.56 -26.05
N THR A 1087 -17.24 -9.73 -26.66
CA THR A 1087 -17.91 -10.98 -26.29
C THR A 1087 -17.54 -11.43 -24.88
N LYS A 1088 -16.28 -11.24 -24.47
CA LYS A 1088 -15.85 -11.48 -23.09
C LYS A 1088 -16.64 -10.62 -22.11
N TRP A 1089 -16.73 -9.31 -22.35
CA TRP A 1089 -17.49 -8.41 -21.48
C TRP A 1089 -18.99 -8.69 -21.51
N GLN A 1090 -19.51 -9.12 -22.66
CA GLN A 1090 -20.87 -9.59 -22.80
C GLN A 1090 -21.14 -10.79 -21.88
N GLU A 1091 -20.29 -11.83 -21.93
CA GLU A 1091 -20.44 -13.06 -21.16
C GLU A 1091 -20.22 -12.84 -19.65
N GLU A 1092 -19.17 -12.10 -19.29
CA GLU A 1092 -18.83 -11.79 -17.89
C GLU A 1092 -19.91 -10.96 -17.20
N ASN A 1093 -20.57 -10.07 -17.95
CA ASN A 1093 -21.68 -9.26 -17.44
C ASN A 1093 -23.07 -9.88 -17.71
N ASN A 1094 -23.10 -11.08 -18.30
CA ASN A 1094 -24.30 -11.85 -18.60
C ASN A 1094 -25.32 -11.02 -19.42
N ILE A 1095 -24.85 -10.41 -20.51
CA ILE A 1095 -25.62 -9.56 -21.42
C ILE A 1095 -26.16 -10.42 -22.56
N ILE A 1096 -27.48 -10.48 -22.69
CA ILE A 1096 -28.17 -11.20 -23.76
C ILE A 1096 -28.27 -10.25 -24.96
N GLY A 1097 -27.33 -10.39 -25.91
CA GLY A 1097 -27.19 -9.55 -27.09
C GLY A 1097 -26.14 -10.13 -28.05
N VAL A 1098 -25.79 -9.43 -29.13
CA VAL A 1098 -24.68 -9.83 -30.02
C VAL A 1098 -23.72 -8.66 -30.16
N CYS A 1099 -22.42 -8.92 -30.07
CA CYS A 1099 -21.40 -7.93 -30.34
C CYS A 1099 -21.35 -7.59 -31.84
N GLU A 1100 -21.67 -6.33 -32.17
CA GLU A 1100 -21.69 -5.81 -33.53
C GLU A 1100 -20.52 -4.85 -33.77
N LEU A 1101 -19.98 -4.84 -34.99
CA LEU A 1101 -18.91 -3.92 -35.36
C LEU A 1101 -19.46 -2.50 -35.37
N TYR A 1102 -18.89 -1.65 -34.52
CA TYR A 1102 -19.30 -0.26 -34.40
C TYR A 1102 -18.40 0.69 -35.21
N ALA A 1103 -17.08 0.54 -35.12
CA ALA A 1103 -16.13 1.42 -35.80
C ALA A 1103 -14.90 0.69 -36.34
N GLU A 1104 -14.35 1.23 -37.43
CA GLU A 1104 -13.10 0.82 -38.06
C GLU A 1104 -12.26 2.07 -38.32
N GLY A 1105 -11.05 2.10 -37.78
CA GLY A 1105 -10.23 3.30 -37.75
C GLY A 1105 -10.90 4.42 -36.95
N GLU A 1106 -10.97 5.62 -37.52
CA GLU A 1106 -11.63 6.76 -36.86
C GLU A 1106 -13.08 6.95 -37.30
N GLU A 1107 -13.59 6.06 -38.16
CA GLU A 1107 -14.94 6.15 -38.72
C GLU A 1107 -15.88 5.12 -38.08
N VAL A 1108 -17.10 5.57 -37.77
CA VAL A 1108 -18.20 4.67 -37.37
C VAL A 1108 -18.70 3.97 -38.63
N VAL A 1109 -18.63 2.64 -38.66
CA VAL A 1109 -18.97 1.80 -39.82
C VAL A 1109 -20.22 0.96 -39.61
N TRP A 1110 -20.89 1.13 -38.47
CA TRP A 1110 -22.15 0.47 -38.17
C TRP A 1110 -23.28 0.99 -39.07
N ASP A 1111 -23.92 0.08 -39.82
CA ASP A 1111 -24.95 0.44 -40.82
C ASP A 1111 -26.40 0.26 -40.34
N GLY A 1112 -26.59 -0.30 -39.14
CA GLY A 1112 -27.90 -0.53 -38.54
C GLY A 1112 -28.77 -1.60 -39.21
N SER A 1113 -28.19 -2.51 -40.01
CA SER A 1113 -28.94 -3.57 -40.70
C SER A 1113 -28.95 -4.92 -39.95
N VAL A 1114 -30.11 -5.59 -40.00
CA VAL A 1114 -30.44 -6.89 -39.37
C VAL A 1114 -29.74 -8.04 -40.11
N TRP A 1115 -29.08 -8.95 -39.40
CA TRP A 1115 -28.48 -10.17 -39.98
C TRP A 1115 -29.56 -11.22 -40.31
N ASP A 1116 -29.64 -11.61 -41.59
CA ASP A 1116 -30.61 -12.57 -42.14
C ASP A 1116 -30.10 -14.03 -42.07
N ASP A 1117 -31.02 -14.96 -41.81
CA ASP A 1117 -30.86 -16.40 -41.52
C ASP A 1117 -30.51 -17.28 -42.74
N SER A 1118 -29.91 -16.74 -43.81
CA SER A 1118 -30.00 -17.36 -45.14
C SER A 1118 -28.69 -17.64 -45.88
N VAL A 1119 -27.64 -18.16 -45.22
CA VAL A 1119 -26.47 -18.72 -45.96
C VAL A 1119 -26.03 -20.09 -45.45
N LYS A 1120 -26.78 -21.12 -45.87
CA LYS A 1120 -26.24 -22.47 -46.11
C LYS A 1120 -26.52 -22.88 -47.56
N ALA A 1121 -25.48 -23.44 -48.19
CA ALA A 1121 -25.45 -24.35 -49.35
C ALA A 1121 -25.25 -23.77 -50.77
N SER A 1122 -24.09 -24.07 -51.38
CA SER A 1122 -24.03 -24.96 -52.56
C SER A 1122 -22.59 -25.44 -52.86
N LYS A 1123 -22.49 -26.75 -53.12
CA LYS A 1123 -21.31 -27.60 -53.40
C LYS A 1123 -20.77 -27.46 -54.84
N SER A 1124 -19.46 -27.67 -55.04
CA SER A 1124 -18.84 -28.61 -56.02
C SER A 1124 -17.32 -28.36 -56.11
N ALA A 1125 -16.45 -29.20 -55.56
CA ALA A 1125 -15.76 -30.37 -56.17
C ALA A 1125 -14.26 -30.02 -56.33
N SER A 1126 -13.22 -30.82 -56.02
CA SER A 1126 -12.97 -32.23 -55.65
C SER A 1126 -11.47 -32.29 -55.25
N LYS A 1127 -10.93 -33.11 -54.32
CA LYS A 1127 -10.72 -34.57 -54.41
C LYS A 1127 -9.95 -35.11 -53.16
N GLU A 1128 -10.33 -36.33 -52.74
CA GLU A 1128 -9.53 -37.42 -52.11
C GLU A 1128 -8.78 -37.16 -50.77
N VAL A 1129 -9.31 -37.55 -49.61
CA VAL A 1129 -9.30 -38.88 -48.90
C VAL A 1129 -7.95 -39.25 -48.26
N SER A 1130 -7.87 -39.18 -46.93
CA SER A 1130 -7.41 -40.29 -46.08
C SER A 1130 -7.92 -40.13 -44.64
N THR A 1131 -8.41 -41.24 -44.09
CA THR A 1131 -8.97 -41.45 -42.75
C THR A 1131 -7.88 -41.55 -41.69
N LEU A 1132 -8.12 -41.01 -40.48
CA LEU A 1132 -7.49 -41.48 -39.23
C LEU A 1132 -8.43 -41.23 -38.04
N GLU A 1133 -8.70 -42.31 -37.32
CA GLU A 1133 -9.66 -42.49 -36.24
C GLU A 1133 -9.23 -41.80 -34.93
N THR A 1134 -10.22 -41.29 -34.20
CA THR A 1134 -10.13 -40.99 -32.76
C THR A 1134 -10.87 -42.08 -31.99
N ASN A 1135 -10.21 -42.72 -31.03
CA ASN A 1135 -10.86 -43.59 -30.04
C ASN A 1135 -10.71 -42.99 -28.63
N GLU A 1136 -11.76 -42.31 -28.15
CA GLU A 1136 -12.03 -42.11 -26.73
C GLU A 1136 -13.16 -43.09 -26.33
N SER A 1137 -12.89 -44.04 -25.45
CA SER A 1137 -13.92 -44.96 -24.95
C SER A 1137 -14.72 -44.30 -23.80
N VAL A 1138 -15.87 -43.72 -24.11
CA VAL A 1138 -16.91 -43.33 -23.13
C VAL A 1138 -17.95 -44.45 -23.05
N ASP A 1139 -18.26 -44.91 -21.84
CA ASP A 1139 -19.19 -46.02 -21.58
C ASP A 1139 -20.60 -45.73 -22.12
N TYR A 1140 -20.88 -46.35 -23.27
CA TYR A 1140 -22.12 -46.28 -24.03
C TYR A 1140 -23.37 -46.69 -23.23
N VAL A 1141 -23.20 -47.58 -22.25
CA VAL A 1141 -24.31 -48.09 -21.43
C VAL A 1141 -24.94 -46.97 -20.61
N GLU A 1142 -24.14 -46.01 -20.14
CA GLU A 1142 -24.60 -44.90 -19.32
C GLU A 1142 -25.38 -43.87 -20.16
N ARG A 1143 -24.96 -43.64 -21.41
CA ARG A 1143 -25.67 -42.75 -22.34
C ARG A 1143 -27.03 -43.32 -22.74
N LEU A 1144 -27.11 -44.63 -22.98
CA LEU A 1144 -28.39 -45.28 -23.23
C LEU A 1144 -29.35 -45.21 -22.04
N LYS A 1145 -28.86 -45.35 -20.80
CA LYS A 1145 -29.70 -45.18 -19.60
C LYS A 1145 -30.23 -43.76 -19.48
N GLN A 1146 -29.40 -42.76 -19.78
CA GLN A 1146 -29.80 -41.35 -19.74
C GLN A 1146 -30.90 -41.02 -20.75
N ILE A 1147 -30.77 -41.45 -22.00
CA ILE A 1147 -31.84 -41.21 -22.99
C ILE A 1147 -33.09 -42.04 -22.67
N LYS A 1148 -32.97 -43.22 -22.04
CA LYS A 1148 -34.13 -44.01 -21.61
C LYS A 1148 -34.88 -43.33 -20.46
N ALA A 1149 -34.16 -42.69 -19.53
CA ALA A 1149 -34.77 -41.88 -18.48
C ALA A 1149 -35.56 -40.68 -19.04
N LEU A 1150 -35.13 -40.09 -20.17
CA LEU A 1150 -35.86 -39.03 -20.85
C LEU A 1150 -37.16 -39.54 -21.50
N LEU A 1151 -37.14 -40.76 -22.05
CA LEU A 1151 -38.34 -41.41 -22.56
C LEU A 1151 -39.31 -41.78 -21.43
N ASP A 1152 -38.80 -42.35 -20.35
CA ASP A 1152 -39.61 -42.80 -19.21
C ASP A 1152 -40.22 -41.61 -18.42
N SER A 1153 -39.58 -40.43 -18.49
CA SER A 1153 -40.13 -39.17 -17.97
C SER A 1153 -41.06 -38.45 -18.94
N GLY A 1154 -41.29 -39.00 -20.14
CA GLY A 1154 -42.17 -38.44 -21.17
C GLY A 1154 -41.64 -37.17 -21.84
N ILE A 1155 -40.36 -36.82 -21.61
CA ILE A 1155 -39.70 -35.66 -22.22
C ILE A 1155 -39.47 -35.89 -23.71
N ILE A 1156 -39.19 -37.14 -24.10
CA ILE A 1156 -39.10 -37.56 -25.50
C ILE A 1156 -40.07 -38.71 -25.76
N ASN A 1157 -40.57 -38.82 -26.99
CA ASN A 1157 -41.45 -39.93 -27.39
C ASN A 1157 -40.63 -41.15 -27.85
N GLN A 1158 -41.32 -42.29 -28.06
CA GLN A 1158 -40.67 -43.55 -28.41
C GLN A 1158 -39.86 -43.47 -29.72
N ASP A 1159 -40.32 -42.70 -30.71
CA ASP A 1159 -39.63 -42.54 -32.00
C ASP A 1159 -38.34 -41.72 -31.86
N ASP A 1160 -38.37 -40.67 -31.04
CA ASP A 1160 -37.20 -39.85 -30.74
C ASP A 1160 -36.17 -40.62 -29.90
N PHE A 1161 -36.65 -41.46 -28.98
CA PHE A 1161 -35.79 -42.37 -28.23
C PHE A 1161 -35.11 -43.40 -29.15
N GLU A 1162 -35.82 -44.06 -30.05
CA GLU A 1162 -35.20 -45.04 -30.96
C GLU A 1162 -34.25 -44.37 -31.95
N LYS A 1163 -34.53 -43.14 -32.43
CA LYS A 1163 -33.57 -42.38 -33.25
C LYS A 1163 -32.31 -42.02 -32.47
N MET A 1164 -32.44 -41.55 -31.23
CA MET A 1164 -31.29 -41.19 -30.40
C MET A 1164 -30.48 -42.44 -30.02
N LYS A 1165 -31.15 -43.52 -29.61
CA LYS A 1165 -30.52 -44.80 -29.34
C LYS A 1165 -29.77 -45.34 -30.56
N GLN A 1166 -30.39 -45.32 -31.74
CA GLN A 1166 -29.74 -45.74 -32.98
C GLN A 1166 -28.53 -44.86 -33.30
N LYS A 1167 -28.62 -43.54 -33.09
CA LYS A 1167 -27.51 -42.62 -33.30
C LYS A 1167 -26.33 -42.88 -32.35
N ILE A 1168 -26.61 -43.32 -31.12
CA ILE A 1168 -25.55 -43.71 -30.18
C ILE A 1168 -24.96 -45.09 -30.57
N ILE A 1169 -25.78 -46.05 -31.04
CA ILE A 1169 -25.31 -47.34 -31.61
C ILE A 1169 -24.43 -47.11 -32.84
N ASP A 1170 -24.84 -46.21 -33.72
CA ASP A 1170 -24.15 -45.91 -34.99
C ASP A 1170 -22.81 -45.20 -34.74
N THR A 1171 -22.62 -44.56 -33.60
CA THR A 1171 -21.29 -44.05 -33.18
C THR A 1171 -20.38 -45.13 -32.58
N MET A 1172 -20.83 -46.38 -32.46
CA MET A 1172 -20.01 -47.52 -32.00
C MET A 1172 -19.50 -48.43 -33.14
N ASN A 1173 -20.08 -48.35 -34.35
CA ASN A 1173 -19.70 -49.13 -35.54
C ASN A 1173 -19.04 -48.22 -36.58
#